data_AF-A0A932G8K5-F1
#
_entry.id   AF-A0A932G8K5-F1
#
_cell.length_a   1.000
_cell.length_b   1.000
_cell.length_c   1.000
_cell.angle_alpha   90.00
_cell.angle_beta   90.00
_cell.angle_gamma   90.00
#
_symmetry.space_group_name_H-M   'P 1'
#
loop_
_entity.id
_entity.type
_entity.pdbx_description
1 polymer ?
#
loop_
_entity_poly.entity_id
_entity_poly.type
_entity_poly.pdbx_seq_one_letter_code
_entity_poly.pdbx_strand_id
1 'polypeptide(L)'
;MEWPLFILLLAGAFALVVLVGKRFPRWAKRGLALALLATIAAALAWNADTHRRTRASAEFAKSVPREGRPGGYVSSDKCQACHPGEYASWHRSFHRTMTQYASPVSIQANFDSVELELHGESYRLQRRGDEFWVELPDPDWGREVRNPLTASAATKPPPVWKRLGLLTGSHHMQVFWVPGRHGNTQHVFPFVWLLADRRWAPLHDTFLRDPKLPPTLHVWNLNCLRCHSTGPQPRPEPGAGNFDTRTGELGIACEACHGPAEDHVRVNQNPLHRVMLRLGAKAESTIINPARLTAARSSQVCGQCHGIKWIRNQPAFLRDGFSFRPGLDLDQSTPIIRPSRLEQQPWLHGPLKAQANFLAEHYWSDGEVRVSGREFNGLVDSACHEKGGLGCVTCHSMHNSDPDDQLARDMDGNLACLQCHAQYRDKLTEHSHHAAGSTGSLCYNCHMPHTVYGLMKSIRTHKIASPTVQSSLQTGRPNACNLCHLDQTLAWTATYLHEWYRQALPQLTDEHQSTAASVLWALKGDAGQRALIAWHMGWEPAKLASGDAWLAPYLAQLLADPYSTVRYISHRSLRRLPDFTEFPYDFVAAEADREQARLRALNLWTAQERTARRGNQLLIAPDGTLRRETFERLLSQRDDHSMDLQE
;
A
#
# COMPACT_ATOMS: atom_id res chain seq x y z
N MET A 1 -39.23 14.61 17.18
CA MET A 1 -40.25 15.12 18.11
C MET A 1 -39.65 16.25 18.90
N GLU A 2 -40.24 17.44 18.83
CA GLU A 2 -39.68 18.61 19.49
C GLU A 2 -39.77 18.47 21.01
N TRP A 3 -38.62 18.46 21.68
CA TRP A 3 -38.44 18.46 23.14
C TRP A 3 -39.46 19.27 23.97
N PRO A 4 -39.92 20.47 23.56
CA PRO A 4 -40.99 21.18 24.26
C PRO A 4 -42.28 20.37 24.44
N LEU A 5 -42.65 19.53 23.46
CA LEU A 5 -43.84 18.67 23.53
C LEU A 5 -43.69 17.56 24.59
N PHE A 6 -42.48 17.00 24.74
CA PHE A 6 -42.21 15.97 25.75
C PHE A 6 -42.27 16.54 27.19
N ILE A 7 -41.73 17.75 27.39
CA ILE A 7 -41.80 18.45 28.68
C ILE A 7 -43.25 18.85 29.00
N LEU A 8 -44.01 19.33 28.02
CA LEU A 8 -45.44 19.65 28.18
C LEU A 8 -46.28 18.41 28.51
N LEU A 9 -45.98 17.26 27.90
CA LEU A 9 -46.66 16.00 28.21
C LEU A 9 -46.33 15.48 29.62
N LEU A 10 -45.07 15.59 30.07
CA LEU A 10 -44.67 15.24 31.44
C LEU A 10 -45.29 16.19 32.47
N ALA A 11 -45.32 17.49 32.19
CA ALA A 11 -45.97 18.49 33.04
C ALA A 11 -47.49 18.27 33.09
N GLY A 12 -48.12 17.93 31.96
CA GLY A 12 -49.53 17.57 31.86
C GLY A 12 -49.87 16.28 32.63
N ALA A 13 -49.03 15.25 32.51
CA ALA A 13 -49.18 14.01 33.27
C ALA A 13 -49.05 14.24 34.78
N PHE A 14 -48.12 15.11 35.21
CA PHE A 14 -47.99 15.50 36.61
C PHE A 14 -49.20 16.28 37.12
N ALA A 15 -49.68 17.26 36.35
CA ALA A 15 -50.89 18.00 36.67
C ALA A 15 -52.09 17.06 36.82
N LEU A 16 -52.19 16.03 35.96
CA LEU A 16 -53.23 15.01 36.04
C LEU A 16 -53.13 14.16 37.32
N VAL A 17 -51.93 13.71 37.72
CA VAL A 17 -51.75 12.94 38.96
C VAL A 17 -52.02 13.79 40.21
N VAL A 18 -51.69 15.07 40.18
CA VAL A 18 -51.99 16.04 41.25
C VAL A 18 -53.50 16.31 41.34
N LEU A 19 -54.19 16.48 40.20
CA LEU A 19 -55.63 16.75 40.10
C LEU A 19 -56.48 15.54 40.52
N VAL A 20 -56.10 14.32 40.12
CA VAL A 20 -56.79 13.08 40.48
C VAL A 20 -56.44 12.63 41.92
N GLY A 21 -55.35 13.16 42.51
CA GLY A 21 -54.77 12.74 43.77
C GLY A 21 -55.39 13.27 45.07
N LYS A 22 -56.71 13.44 45.18
CA LYS A 22 -57.36 13.71 46.49
C LYS A 22 -57.28 12.53 47.48
N ARG A 23 -56.89 11.32 47.03
CA ARG A 23 -56.80 10.09 47.84
C ARG A 23 -55.40 9.67 48.31
N PHE A 24 -54.32 10.33 47.90
CA PHE A 24 -52.96 9.91 48.27
C PHE A 24 -52.39 10.64 49.51
N PRO A 25 -51.69 9.93 50.42
CA PRO A 25 -51.05 10.53 51.58
C PRO A 25 -49.89 11.47 51.19
N ARG A 26 -49.58 12.45 52.05
CA ARG A 26 -48.59 13.53 51.78
C ARG A 26 -47.20 13.02 51.38
N TRP A 27 -46.76 11.88 51.91
CA TRP A 27 -45.47 11.27 51.58
C TRP A 27 -45.43 10.77 50.12
N ALA A 28 -46.53 10.20 49.61
CA ALA A 28 -46.64 9.73 48.23
C ALA A 28 -46.60 10.90 47.23
N LYS A 29 -47.22 12.03 47.58
CA LYS A 29 -47.15 13.27 46.76
C LYS A 29 -45.74 13.84 46.67
N ARG A 30 -44.98 13.82 47.78
CA ARG A 30 -43.57 14.24 47.80
C ARG A 30 -42.68 13.28 47.00
N GLY A 31 -42.88 11.97 47.14
CA GLY A 31 -42.16 10.96 46.37
C GLY A 31 -42.38 11.13 44.86
N LEU A 32 -43.62 11.39 44.43
CA LEU A 32 -43.93 11.64 43.03
C LEU A 32 -43.32 12.95 42.50
N ALA A 33 -43.37 14.03 43.29
CA ALA A 33 -42.74 15.30 42.91
C ALA A 33 -41.21 15.16 42.78
N LEU A 34 -40.56 14.42 43.68
CA LEU A 34 -39.13 14.10 43.60
C LEU A 34 -38.82 13.22 42.38
N ALA A 35 -39.65 12.21 42.09
CA ALA A 35 -39.48 11.37 40.91
C ALA A 35 -39.63 12.17 39.60
N LEU A 36 -40.58 13.10 39.54
CA LEU A 36 -40.73 14.00 38.39
C LEU A 36 -39.52 14.93 38.27
N LEU A 37 -39.08 15.56 39.36
CA LEU A 37 -37.89 16.42 39.35
C LEU A 37 -36.65 15.65 38.89
N ALA A 38 -36.47 14.41 39.36
CA ALA A 38 -35.40 13.53 38.92
C ALA A 38 -35.53 13.17 37.43
N THR A 39 -36.75 12.93 36.94
CA THR A 39 -37.00 12.62 35.52
C THR A 39 -36.75 13.83 34.63
N ILE A 40 -37.19 15.02 35.04
CA ILE A 40 -36.93 16.28 34.34
C ILE A 40 -35.42 16.57 34.34
N ALA A 41 -34.74 16.42 35.48
CA ALA A 41 -33.29 16.61 35.57
C ALA A 41 -32.53 15.63 34.67
N ALA A 42 -32.92 14.34 34.68
CA ALA A 42 -32.35 13.32 33.80
C ALA A 42 -32.61 13.62 32.32
N ALA A 43 -33.81 14.08 31.97
CA ALA A 43 -34.16 14.44 30.60
C ALA A 43 -33.41 15.69 30.11
N LEU A 44 -33.27 16.72 30.96
CA LEU A 44 -32.45 17.90 30.67
C LEU A 44 -30.97 17.53 30.51
N ALA A 45 -30.44 16.68 31.37
CA ALA A 45 -29.06 16.17 31.27
C ALA A 45 -28.86 15.37 29.98
N TRP A 46 -29.78 14.48 29.63
CA TRP A 46 -29.78 13.72 28.38
C TRP A 46 -29.83 14.64 27.15
N ASN A 47 -30.70 15.66 27.17
CA ASN A 47 -30.81 16.61 26.07
C ASN A 47 -29.53 17.43 25.90
N ALA A 48 -28.98 17.94 27.00
CA ALA A 48 -27.72 18.69 27.00
C ALA A 48 -26.56 17.83 26.50
N ASP A 49 -26.49 16.56 26.90
CA ASP A 49 -25.51 15.60 26.40
C ASP A 49 -25.71 15.31 24.91
N THR A 50 -26.94 15.06 24.47
CA THR A 50 -27.27 14.82 23.06
C THR A 50 -26.88 16.02 22.19
N HIS A 51 -27.25 17.24 22.58
CA HIS A 51 -26.86 18.45 21.86
C HIS A 51 -25.34 18.64 21.82
N ARG A 52 -24.64 18.35 22.92
CA ARG A 52 -23.17 18.40 22.99
C ARG A 52 -22.55 17.40 22.01
N ARG A 53 -23.03 16.15 21.98
CA ARG A 53 -22.57 15.10 21.05
C ARG A 53 -22.85 15.47 19.60
N THR A 54 -24.05 15.95 19.29
CA THR A 54 -24.41 16.39 17.93
C THR A 54 -23.53 17.55 17.46
N ARG A 55 -23.30 18.55 18.32
CA ARG A 55 -22.39 19.65 18.00
C ARG A 55 -20.94 19.18 17.81
N ALA A 56 -20.44 18.33 18.69
CA ALA A 56 -19.10 17.76 18.57
C ALA A 56 -18.93 16.94 17.28
N SER A 57 -19.93 16.13 16.93
CA SER A 57 -19.96 15.37 15.67
C SER A 57 -19.99 16.30 14.46
N ALA A 58 -20.77 17.39 14.50
CA ALA A 58 -20.85 18.35 13.41
C ALA A 58 -19.54 19.13 13.22
N GLU A 59 -18.86 19.50 14.31
CA GLU A 59 -17.53 20.12 14.24
C GLU A 59 -16.47 19.13 13.74
N PHE A 60 -16.49 17.89 14.21
CA PHE A 60 -15.59 16.85 13.72
C PHE A 60 -15.78 16.56 12.24
N ALA A 61 -17.03 16.53 11.75
CA ALA A 61 -17.33 16.35 10.33
C ALA A 61 -16.74 17.47 9.44
N LYS A 62 -16.55 18.68 9.97
CA LYS A 62 -15.86 19.77 9.25
C LYS A 62 -14.34 19.57 9.17
N SER A 63 -13.77 18.80 10.11
CA SER A 63 -12.33 18.56 10.24
C SER A 63 -11.80 17.45 9.32
N VAL A 64 -12.68 16.73 8.64
CA VAL A 64 -12.34 15.66 7.68
C VAL A 64 -12.70 16.07 6.24
N PRO A 65 -12.14 15.40 5.20
CA PRO A 65 -12.47 15.70 3.81
C PRO A 65 -13.96 15.63 3.53
N ARG A 66 -14.43 16.54 2.67
CA ARG A 66 -15.83 16.59 2.26
C ARG A 66 -16.05 15.72 1.02
N GLU A 67 -17.03 14.83 1.06
CA GLU A 67 -17.50 14.05 -0.08
C GLU A 67 -18.68 14.76 -0.79
N GLY A 68 -19.06 14.31 -1.99
CA GLY A 68 -20.26 14.82 -2.68
C GLY A 68 -20.08 16.15 -3.43
N ARG A 69 -19.02 16.27 -4.23
CA ARG A 69 -18.72 17.46 -5.05
C ARG A 69 -19.71 17.64 -6.23
N PRO A 70 -20.24 18.85 -6.50
CA PRO A 70 -20.80 19.17 -7.80
C PRO A 70 -19.69 19.20 -8.87
N GLY A 71 -19.81 18.31 -9.84
CA GLY A 71 -18.83 18.04 -10.89
C GLY A 71 -19.15 16.74 -11.64
N GLY A 72 -20.41 16.33 -11.61
CA GLY A 72 -20.91 15.08 -12.16
C GLY A 72 -20.79 13.85 -11.26
N TYR A 73 -20.19 13.96 -10.06
CA TYR A 73 -20.01 12.80 -9.17
C TYR A 73 -21.25 12.57 -8.30
N VAL A 74 -21.74 11.34 -8.26
CA VAL A 74 -23.01 10.99 -7.59
C VAL A 74 -22.88 9.92 -6.50
N SER A 75 -21.67 9.41 -6.25
CA SER A 75 -21.35 8.32 -5.33
C SER A 75 -21.81 6.93 -5.80
N SER A 76 -21.03 5.91 -5.43
CA SER A 76 -21.27 4.49 -5.68
C SER A 76 -22.65 4.01 -5.20
N ASP A 77 -23.23 4.64 -4.18
CA ASP A 77 -24.55 4.30 -3.66
C ASP A 77 -25.66 4.44 -4.70
N LYS A 78 -25.50 5.33 -5.70
CA LYS A 78 -26.44 5.46 -6.82
C LYS A 78 -26.35 4.31 -7.82
N CYS A 79 -25.23 3.58 -7.84
CA CYS A 79 -25.00 2.49 -8.77
C CYS A 79 -25.70 1.19 -8.32
N GLN A 80 -25.80 0.94 -7.01
CA GLN A 80 -26.24 -0.33 -6.44
C GLN A 80 -27.61 -0.81 -6.97
N ALA A 81 -28.59 0.09 -7.09
CA ALA A 81 -29.94 -0.27 -7.51
C ALA A 81 -30.01 -0.80 -8.96
N CYS A 82 -29.12 -0.35 -9.84
CA CYS A 82 -29.07 -0.79 -11.24
C CYS A 82 -27.99 -1.86 -11.48
N HIS A 83 -26.92 -1.86 -10.69
CA HIS A 83 -25.74 -2.72 -10.82
C HIS A 83 -25.42 -3.45 -9.51
N PRO A 84 -26.34 -4.30 -8.98
CA PRO A 84 -26.16 -4.92 -7.68
C PRO A 84 -24.99 -5.92 -7.65
N GLY A 85 -24.70 -6.60 -8.76
CA GLY A 85 -23.60 -7.56 -8.86
C GLY A 85 -22.23 -6.89 -8.81
N GLU A 86 -22.04 -5.89 -9.68
CA GLU A 86 -20.81 -5.10 -9.75
C GLU A 86 -20.56 -4.32 -8.45
N TYR A 87 -21.60 -3.76 -7.85
CA TYR A 87 -21.52 -3.11 -6.54
C TYR A 87 -21.10 -4.11 -5.46
N ALA A 88 -21.71 -5.29 -5.39
CA ALA A 88 -21.36 -6.29 -4.39
C ALA A 88 -19.91 -6.78 -4.53
N SER A 89 -19.40 -6.96 -5.74
CA SER A 89 -18.00 -7.35 -5.95
C SER A 89 -17.03 -6.20 -5.61
N TRP A 90 -17.33 -4.97 -6.04
CA TRP A 90 -16.53 -3.80 -5.70
C TRP A 90 -16.49 -3.57 -4.18
N HIS A 91 -17.62 -3.76 -3.50
CA HIS A 91 -17.71 -3.54 -2.05
C HIS A 91 -16.83 -4.49 -1.23
N ARG A 92 -16.54 -5.69 -1.77
CA ARG A 92 -15.59 -6.63 -1.16
C ARG A 92 -14.12 -6.34 -1.51
N SER A 93 -13.86 -5.49 -2.51
CA SER A 93 -12.51 -5.21 -2.99
C SER A 93 -11.73 -4.29 -2.05
N PHE A 94 -10.40 -4.43 -2.09
CA PHE A 94 -9.51 -3.56 -1.33
C PHE A 94 -9.42 -2.13 -1.89
N HIS A 95 -9.77 -1.92 -3.16
CA HIS A 95 -9.92 -0.61 -3.80
C HIS A 95 -10.89 0.29 -3.04
N ARG A 96 -12.09 -0.20 -2.70
CA ARG A 96 -13.07 0.54 -1.91
C ARG A 96 -12.49 0.97 -0.56
N THR A 97 -11.76 0.08 0.09
CA THR A 97 -11.30 0.29 1.48
C THR A 97 -9.98 1.06 1.61
N MET A 98 -9.42 1.56 0.51
CA MET A 98 -8.07 2.13 0.50
C MET A 98 -7.93 3.38 1.37
N THR A 99 -8.92 4.28 1.39
CA THR A 99 -9.07 5.31 2.43
C THR A 99 -10.48 5.24 2.97
N GLN A 100 -10.63 5.26 4.29
CA GLN A 100 -11.92 5.24 4.96
C GLN A 100 -11.91 6.21 6.15
N TYR A 101 -13.09 6.63 6.60
CA TYR A 101 -13.21 7.27 7.91
C TYR A 101 -12.82 6.28 9.01
N ALA A 102 -12.19 6.79 10.07
CA ALA A 102 -11.87 6.00 11.26
C ALA A 102 -13.17 5.60 12.00
N SER A 103 -13.44 4.30 12.08
CA SER A 103 -14.65 3.74 12.70
C SER A 103 -14.42 2.32 13.20
N PRO A 104 -15.32 1.76 14.03
CA PRO A 104 -15.20 0.37 14.49
C PRO A 104 -15.26 -0.68 13.38
N VAL A 105 -15.83 -0.33 12.22
CA VAL A 105 -15.94 -1.24 11.07
C VAL A 105 -14.66 -1.20 10.22
N SER A 106 -13.96 -0.07 10.23
CA SER A 106 -12.81 0.15 9.35
C SER A 106 -11.46 -0.08 10.06
N ILE A 107 -11.36 0.16 11.36
CA ILE A 107 -10.13 -0.02 12.15
C ILE A 107 -10.02 -1.47 12.63
N GLN A 108 -8.90 -2.12 12.29
CA GLN A 108 -8.56 -3.48 12.75
C GLN A 108 -7.47 -3.48 13.84
N ALA A 109 -6.86 -2.32 14.10
CA ALA A 109 -5.79 -2.16 15.07
C ALA A 109 -6.28 -2.14 16.52
N ASN A 110 -5.41 -2.53 17.45
CA ASN A 110 -5.70 -2.47 18.88
C ASN A 110 -5.56 -1.04 19.42
N PHE A 111 -6.62 -0.53 20.05
CA PHE A 111 -6.70 0.78 20.72
C PHE A 111 -7.10 0.66 22.21
N ASP A 112 -6.99 -0.53 22.80
CA ASP A 112 -7.38 -0.78 24.19
C ASP A 112 -6.27 -0.33 25.14
N SER A 113 -6.15 0.99 25.32
CA SER A 113 -5.17 1.64 26.22
C SER A 113 -3.73 1.25 25.91
N VAL A 114 -3.31 1.44 24.66
CA VAL A 114 -1.95 1.13 24.20
C VAL A 114 -1.03 2.32 24.48
N GLU A 115 0.15 2.04 25.02
CA GLU A 115 1.23 3.02 25.14
C GLU A 115 2.35 2.67 24.15
N LEU A 116 2.77 3.65 23.37
CA LEU A 116 3.87 3.54 22.40
C LEU A 116 4.90 4.63 22.69
N GLU A 117 6.14 4.38 22.32
CA GLU A 117 7.22 5.36 22.41
C GLU A 117 7.94 5.44 21.06
N LEU A 118 8.27 6.67 20.64
CA LEU A 118 9.09 6.92 19.46
C LEU A 118 9.98 8.12 19.71
N HIS A 119 11.30 7.93 19.61
CA HIS A 119 12.32 8.97 19.82
C HIS A 119 12.19 9.73 21.15
N GLY A 120 11.81 9.04 22.23
CA GLY A 120 11.63 9.63 23.56
C GLY A 120 10.34 10.45 23.72
N GLU A 121 9.43 10.38 22.75
CA GLU A 121 8.07 10.93 22.85
C GLU A 121 7.07 9.79 23.10
N SER A 122 6.15 9.99 24.04
CA SER A 122 5.12 9.01 24.39
C SER A 122 3.83 9.25 23.62
N TYR A 123 3.18 8.16 23.22
CA TYR A 123 1.91 8.17 22.52
C TYR A 123 0.95 7.24 23.25
N ARG A 124 -0.29 7.68 23.45
CA ARG A 124 -1.33 6.84 24.05
C ARG A 124 -2.51 6.69 23.12
N LEU A 125 -2.98 5.46 22.94
CA LEU A 125 -4.06 5.14 22.03
C LEU A 125 -5.23 4.60 22.84
N GLN A 126 -6.42 5.15 22.60
CA GLN A 126 -7.61 4.79 23.35
C GLN A 126 -8.85 4.73 22.46
N ARG A 127 -9.61 3.64 22.57
CA ARG A 127 -10.98 3.58 22.07
C ARG A 127 -11.95 4.18 23.09
N ARG A 128 -12.81 5.10 22.65
CA ARG A 128 -13.84 5.78 23.47
C ARG A 128 -15.21 5.56 22.81
N GLY A 129 -15.89 4.47 23.16
CA GLY A 129 -17.10 4.03 22.47
C GLY A 129 -16.80 3.65 21.02
N ASP A 130 -17.40 4.37 20.07
CA ASP A 130 -17.17 4.18 18.63
C ASP A 130 -16.07 5.09 18.04
N GLU A 131 -15.37 5.83 18.90
CA GLU A 131 -14.33 6.77 18.51
C GLU A 131 -12.94 6.26 18.87
N PHE A 132 -11.95 6.65 18.07
CA PHE A 132 -10.55 6.26 18.26
C PHE A 132 -9.73 7.52 18.48
N TRP A 133 -8.98 7.55 19.57
CA TRP A 133 -8.27 8.72 20.06
C TRP A 133 -6.80 8.40 20.26
N VAL A 134 -5.97 9.39 19.96
CA VAL A 134 -4.52 9.33 20.18
C VAL A 134 -4.04 10.57 20.94
N GLU A 135 -3.20 10.36 21.93
CA GLU A 135 -2.38 11.39 22.57
C GLU A 135 -1.05 11.43 21.85
N LEU A 136 -0.66 12.60 21.36
CA LEU A 136 0.58 12.81 20.62
C LEU A 136 1.10 14.24 20.83
N PRO A 137 2.39 14.51 20.60
CA PRO A 137 2.88 15.89 20.56
C PRO A 137 2.11 16.69 19.51
N ASP A 138 1.67 17.91 19.84
CA ASP A 138 0.76 18.70 18.99
C ASP A 138 1.32 18.85 17.56
N PRO A 139 0.69 18.22 16.54
CA PRO A 139 1.20 18.24 15.17
C PRO A 139 1.12 19.63 14.51
N ASP A 140 0.34 20.53 15.10
CA ASP A 140 0.18 21.92 14.69
C ASP A 140 1.19 22.87 15.40
N TRP A 141 1.95 22.38 16.38
CA TRP A 141 2.91 23.17 17.15
C TRP A 141 4.00 23.78 16.25
N GLY A 142 4.26 25.08 16.40
CA GLY A 142 5.29 25.80 15.64
C GLY A 142 4.96 26.05 14.17
N ARG A 143 3.89 25.47 13.60
CA ARG A 143 3.44 25.74 12.21
C ARG A 143 2.87 27.15 12.02
N GLU A 144 2.55 27.83 13.12
CA GLU A 144 2.22 29.26 13.14
C GLU A 144 3.47 30.17 13.01
N VAL A 145 4.70 29.61 13.10
CA VAL A 145 5.96 30.35 12.93
C VAL A 145 6.38 30.28 11.46
N ARG A 146 6.25 31.41 10.75
CA ARG A 146 6.50 31.57 9.30
C ARG A 146 7.93 31.28 8.78
N ASN A 147 8.83 30.73 9.59
CA ASN A 147 10.19 30.42 9.15
C ASN A 147 10.76 29.18 9.89
N PRO A 148 10.90 28.02 9.21
CA PRO A 148 11.48 26.80 9.78
C PRO A 148 12.94 26.98 10.26
N LEU A 149 13.63 28.03 9.82
CA LEU A 149 15.01 28.34 10.20
C LEU A 149 15.12 29.16 11.49
N THR A 150 14.01 29.65 12.06
CA THR A 150 14.00 30.45 13.30
C THR A 150 13.14 29.86 14.40
N ALA A 151 12.55 28.68 14.20
CA ALA A 151 11.87 27.96 15.28
C ALA A 151 12.94 27.48 16.28
N SER A 152 13.07 28.21 17.38
CA SER A 152 13.93 27.85 18.50
C SER A 152 13.70 26.38 18.89
N ALA A 153 14.73 25.55 18.74
CA ALA A 153 14.77 24.14 19.09
C ALA A 153 14.64 23.84 20.60
N ALA A 154 14.25 24.83 21.42
CA ALA A 154 14.33 24.76 22.87
C ALA A 154 13.01 24.38 23.59
N THR A 155 11.87 24.25 22.88
CA THR A 155 10.60 23.90 23.53
C THR A 155 9.94 22.69 22.86
N LYS A 156 9.71 21.63 23.65
CA LYS A 156 8.98 20.44 23.20
C LYS A 156 7.50 20.78 22.98
N PRO A 157 6.86 20.24 21.91
CA PRO A 157 5.43 20.40 21.69
C PRO A 157 4.63 19.82 22.88
N PRO A 158 3.56 20.49 23.33
CA PRO A 158 2.70 19.91 24.37
C PRO A 158 1.94 18.70 23.82
N PRO A 159 1.66 17.67 24.65
CA PRO A 159 0.82 16.56 24.25
C PRO A 159 -0.64 17.01 24.13
N VAL A 160 -1.34 16.51 23.10
CA VAL A 160 -2.76 16.78 22.86
C VAL A 160 -3.49 15.49 22.50
N TRP A 161 -4.75 15.39 22.91
CA TRP A 161 -5.64 14.31 22.46
C TRP A 161 -6.34 14.71 21.17
N LYS A 162 -6.21 13.89 20.13
CA LYS A 162 -6.89 14.05 18.84
C LYS A 162 -7.70 12.79 18.52
N ARG A 163 -8.92 12.97 18.03
CA ARG A 163 -9.73 11.89 17.44
C ARG A 163 -9.18 11.58 16.05
N LEU A 164 -9.04 10.31 15.70
CA LEU A 164 -8.66 9.91 14.34
C LEU A 164 -9.74 10.30 13.34
N GLY A 165 -9.31 10.92 12.24
CA GLY A 165 -10.16 11.32 11.12
C GLY A 165 -10.32 10.20 10.09
N LEU A 166 -9.19 9.78 9.54
CA LEU A 166 -9.11 8.82 8.45
C LEU A 166 -8.17 7.67 8.79
N LEU A 167 -8.30 6.61 7.99
CA LEU A 167 -7.29 5.59 7.82
C LEU A 167 -7.01 5.37 6.33
N THR A 168 -5.78 4.98 6.01
CA THR A 168 -5.35 4.57 4.68
C THR A 168 -4.68 3.21 4.75
N GLY A 169 -5.01 2.32 3.81
CA GLY A 169 -4.55 0.94 3.77
C GLY A 169 -5.66 -0.05 4.15
N SER A 170 -5.67 -1.19 3.45
CA SER A 170 -6.80 -2.14 3.46
C SER A 170 -6.47 -3.45 4.19
N HIS A 171 -5.49 -4.23 3.73
CA HIS A 171 -5.28 -5.61 4.19
C HIS A 171 -3.83 -6.00 4.53
N HIS A 172 -2.84 -5.15 4.25
CA HIS A 172 -1.45 -5.37 4.67
C HIS A 172 -1.06 -4.53 5.89
N MET A 173 -1.38 -3.24 5.83
CA MET A 173 -1.11 -2.29 6.89
C MET A 173 -2.18 -1.18 6.97
N GLN A 174 -2.36 -0.58 8.14
CA GLN A 174 -3.22 0.61 8.34
C GLN A 174 -2.40 1.80 8.83
N VAL A 175 -2.41 2.87 8.04
CA VAL A 175 -1.88 4.19 8.36
C VAL A 175 -3.03 5.05 8.87
N PHE A 176 -2.82 5.80 9.95
CA PHE A 176 -3.88 6.61 10.59
C PHE A 176 -3.60 8.10 10.45
N TRP A 177 -4.68 8.89 10.45
CA TRP A 177 -4.59 10.33 10.26
C TRP A 177 -5.38 11.09 11.32
N VAL A 178 -4.79 12.17 11.84
CA VAL A 178 -5.40 13.07 12.82
C VAL A 178 -5.74 14.42 12.19
N PRO A 179 -6.92 15.00 12.47
CA PRO A 179 -7.25 16.34 12.01
C PRO A 179 -6.34 17.44 12.56
N GLY A 180 -5.96 18.37 11.70
CA GLY A 180 -5.34 19.64 12.09
C GLY A 180 -6.30 20.56 12.82
N ARG A 181 -5.80 21.68 13.35
CA ARG A 181 -6.60 22.68 14.08
C ARG A 181 -7.59 23.43 13.19
N HIS A 182 -7.25 23.63 11.91
CA HIS A 182 -8.01 24.43 10.96
C HIS A 182 -8.21 23.69 9.64
N GLY A 183 -9.29 24.05 8.93
CA GLY A 183 -9.69 23.35 7.70
C GLY A 183 -9.99 21.87 7.96
N ASN A 184 -9.66 21.03 6.98
CA ASN A 184 -9.74 19.58 7.06
C ASN A 184 -8.41 18.88 6.75
N THR A 185 -7.31 19.52 7.15
CA THR A 185 -5.97 18.95 7.10
C THR A 185 -5.90 17.66 7.91
N GLN A 186 -5.21 16.66 7.38
CA GLN A 186 -5.04 15.34 8.01
C GLN A 186 -3.55 15.02 8.12
N HIS A 187 -3.02 15.13 9.34
CA HIS A 187 -1.63 14.81 9.66
C HIS A 187 -1.45 13.33 9.90
N VAL A 188 -0.31 12.79 9.48
CA VAL A 188 0.01 11.38 9.70
C VAL A 188 0.22 11.10 11.19
N PHE A 189 -0.36 10.01 11.68
CA PHE A 189 0.02 9.41 12.96
C PHE A 189 1.29 8.58 12.74
N PRO A 190 2.35 8.72 13.56
CA PRO A 190 3.67 8.17 13.25
C PRO A 190 3.80 6.66 13.44
N PHE A 191 2.70 5.95 13.71
CA PHE A 191 2.67 4.49 13.78
C PHE A 191 1.67 3.91 12.79
N VAL A 192 2.01 2.71 12.32
CA VAL A 192 1.23 1.88 11.42
C VAL A 192 0.90 0.57 12.12
N TRP A 193 -0.29 0.06 11.85
CA TRP A 193 -0.67 -1.29 12.27
C TRP A 193 -0.35 -2.30 11.17
N LEU A 194 0.49 -3.29 11.47
CA LEU A 194 0.78 -4.41 10.58
C LEU A 194 -0.24 -5.52 10.81
N LEU A 195 -1.09 -5.79 9.82
CA LEU A 195 -2.22 -6.72 10.02
C LEU A 195 -1.75 -8.15 10.24
N ALA A 196 -0.80 -8.62 9.43
CA ALA A 196 -0.29 -9.98 9.50
C ALA A 196 0.36 -10.31 10.85
N ASP A 197 1.01 -9.34 11.48
CA ASP A 197 1.74 -9.52 12.74
C ASP A 197 0.95 -9.05 13.95
N ARG A 198 -0.18 -8.36 13.73
CA ARG A 198 -1.03 -7.76 14.76
C ARG A 198 -0.22 -6.91 15.74
N ARG A 199 0.63 -6.03 15.19
CA ARG A 199 1.51 -5.15 15.97
C ARG A 199 1.53 -3.72 15.42
N TRP A 200 1.82 -2.79 16.31
CA TRP A 200 2.21 -1.42 15.94
C TRP A 200 3.68 -1.39 15.52
N ALA A 201 4.00 -0.58 14.52
CA ALA A 201 5.36 -0.29 14.09
C ALA A 201 5.47 1.20 13.73
N PRO A 202 6.62 1.85 13.96
CA PRO A 202 6.82 3.22 13.47
C PRO A 202 6.69 3.27 11.95
N LEU A 203 6.00 4.29 11.44
CA LEU A 203 5.76 4.47 10.00
C LEU A 203 7.06 4.50 9.20
N HIS A 204 8.10 5.14 9.73
CA HIS A 204 9.41 5.22 9.09
C HIS A 204 10.02 3.82 8.85
N ASP A 205 9.75 2.87 9.73
CA ASP A 205 10.32 1.52 9.68
C ASP A 205 9.54 0.55 8.77
N THR A 206 8.42 1.00 8.19
CA THR A 206 7.61 0.20 7.25
C THR A 206 7.93 0.46 5.77
N PHE A 207 8.86 1.38 5.48
CA PHE A 207 9.36 1.67 4.13
C PHE A 207 10.85 1.36 4.03
N LEU A 208 11.32 1.00 2.84
CA LEU A 208 12.76 0.87 2.62
C LEU A 208 13.35 2.26 2.46
N ARG A 209 13.74 2.84 3.59
CA ARG A 209 14.27 4.19 3.72
C ARG A 209 15.54 4.17 4.55
N ASP A 210 16.52 4.96 4.14
CA ASP A 210 17.74 5.13 4.90
C ASP A 210 17.42 5.72 6.29
N PRO A 211 17.78 5.03 7.39
CA PRO A 211 17.49 5.48 8.75
C PRO A 211 18.18 6.79 9.14
N LYS A 212 19.14 7.28 8.34
CA LYS A 212 19.79 8.58 8.54
C LYS A 212 18.97 9.74 7.98
N LEU A 213 17.97 9.47 7.14
CA LEU A 213 17.12 10.51 6.58
C LEU A 213 16.13 11.03 7.62
N PRO A 214 15.81 12.34 7.61
CA PRO A 214 14.82 12.88 8.53
C PRO A 214 13.44 12.25 8.30
N PRO A 215 12.58 12.20 9.34
CA PRO A 215 11.20 11.78 9.19
C PRO A 215 10.47 12.62 8.15
N THR A 216 9.72 11.96 7.26
CA THR A 216 8.92 12.66 6.26
C THR A 216 7.59 13.11 6.89
N LEU A 217 7.33 14.42 6.86
CA LEU A 217 6.04 14.97 7.26
C LEU A 217 5.01 14.69 6.16
N HIS A 218 4.14 13.71 6.37
CA HIS A 218 3.06 13.39 5.44
C HIS A 218 1.75 14.07 5.84
N VAL A 219 1.06 14.63 4.84
CA VAL A 219 -0.29 15.16 4.98
C VAL A 219 -1.16 14.45 3.93
N TRP A 220 -2.22 13.77 4.37
CA TRP A 220 -3.03 12.94 3.48
C TRP A 220 -3.56 13.73 2.28
N ASN A 221 -3.96 14.99 2.52
CA ASN A 221 -4.53 15.93 1.55
C ASN A 221 -3.62 16.21 0.34
N LEU A 222 -2.31 15.96 0.44
CA LEU A 222 -1.36 16.14 -0.66
C LEU A 222 -0.75 14.84 -1.16
N ASN A 223 -0.43 13.93 -0.25
CA ASN A 223 0.34 12.72 -0.56
C ASN A 223 -0.59 11.59 -1.01
N CYS A 224 -1.52 11.18 -0.16
CA CYS A 224 -2.35 9.99 -0.37
C CYS A 224 -3.62 10.28 -1.17
N LEU A 225 -4.17 11.50 -1.04
CA LEU A 225 -5.38 11.94 -1.74
C LEU A 225 -5.33 11.69 -3.26
N ARG A 226 -4.14 11.87 -3.86
CA ARG A 226 -3.90 11.77 -5.31
C ARG A 226 -4.34 10.44 -5.91
N CYS A 227 -4.19 9.36 -5.15
CA CYS A 227 -4.43 8.02 -5.65
C CYS A 227 -5.46 7.28 -4.81
N HIS A 228 -5.70 7.64 -3.54
CA HIS A 228 -6.55 6.88 -2.62
C HIS A 228 -7.91 7.53 -2.36
N SER A 229 -8.43 8.27 -3.34
CA SER A 229 -9.78 8.84 -3.33
C SER A 229 -10.31 9.03 -4.75
N THR A 230 -11.61 9.26 -4.89
CA THR A 230 -12.28 9.50 -6.16
C THR A 230 -12.51 10.99 -6.37
N GLY A 231 -12.16 11.52 -7.55
CA GLY A 231 -12.29 12.95 -7.87
C GLY A 231 -11.56 13.90 -6.91
N PRO A 232 -10.27 13.66 -6.57
CA PRO A 232 -9.56 14.39 -5.52
C PRO A 232 -9.38 15.87 -5.83
N GLN A 233 -9.58 16.74 -4.83
CA GLN A 233 -9.18 18.15 -4.85
C GLN A 233 -8.48 18.54 -3.55
N PRO A 234 -7.17 18.83 -3.56
CA PRO A 234 -6.45 19.23 -2.36
C PRO A 234 -7.02 20.52 -1.72
N ARG A 235 -7.17 21.59 -2.51
CA ARG A 235 -7.65 22.93 -2.11
C ARG A 235 -6.93 23.49 -0.89
N PRO A 236 -5.62 23.78 -0.98
CA PRO A 236 -4.93 24.48 0.09
C PRO A 236 -5.53 25.88 0.30
N GLU A 237 -5.73 26.26 1.56
CA GLU A 237 -6.22 27.59 1.94
C GLU A 237 -5.06 28.59 2.04
N PRO A 238 -5.29 29.89 1.81
CA PRO A 238 -4.27 30.91 2.00
C PRO A 238 -3.81 31.02 3.47
N GLY A 239 -2.53 30.78 3.73
CA GLY A 239 -1.92 30.87 5.07
C GLY A 239 -1.94 29.56 5.88
N ALA A 240 -0.92 29.37 6.72
CA ALA A 240 -0.74 28.28 7.71
C ALA A 240 -0.78 26.82 7.20
N GLY A 241 -0.93 26.55 5.89
CA GLY A 241 -0.85 25.19 5.35
C GLY A 241 -2.11 24.34 5.57
N ASN A 242 -3.27 24.98 5.71
CA ASN A 242 -4.58 24.32 5.87
C ASN A 242 -5.19 23.90 4.52
N PHE A 243 -6.19 23.01 4.56
CA PHE A 243 -6.90 22.53 3.38
C PHE A 243 -8.43 22.59 3.54
N ASP A 244 -9.14 22.82 2.44
CA ASP A 244 -10.58 22.54 2.26
C ASP A 244 -10.73 21.41 1.25
N THR A 245 -10.08 20.28 1.52
CA THR A 245 -10.04 19.12 0.63
C THR A 245 -11.43 18.57 0.36
N ARG A 246 -11.69 18.26 -0.91
CA ARG A 246 -12.95 17.68 -1.39
C ARG A 246 -12.67 16.47 -2.25
N THR A 247 -13.57 15.50 -2.17
CA THR A 247 -13.56 14.28 -2.97
C THR A 247 -14.96 14.02 -3.52
N GLY A 248 -15.07 13.24 -4.59
CA GLY A 248 -16.34 12.63 -4.96
C GLY A 248 -16.76 11.61 -3.90
N GLU A 249 -15.83 10.71 -3.57
CA GLU A 249 -15.98 9.64 -2.58
C GLU A 249 -14.58 9.22 -2.08
N LEU A 250 -14.46 8.79 -0.81
CA LEU A 250 -13.26 8.20 -0.24
C LEU A 250 -13.04 6.77 -0.76
N GLY A 251 -11.77 6.38 -0.89
CA GLY A 251 -11.40 5.13 -1.54
C GLY A 251 -11.53 5.21 -3.06
N ILE A 252 -11.21 4.10 -3.72
CA ILE A 252 -11.37 4.00 -5.18
C ILE A 252 -12.80 3.53 -5.44
N ALA A 253 -13.66 4.48 -5.79
CA ALA A 253 -15.09 4.29 -6.02
C ALA A 253 -15.39 4.07 -7.50
N CYS A 254 -16.64 3.74 -7.84
CA CYS A 254 -17.06 3.43 -9.21
C CYS A 254 -16.62 4.51 -10.22
N GLU A 255 -16.81 5.77 -9.87
CA GLU A 255 -16.57 6.92 -10.74
C GLU A 255 -15.07 7.23 -10.96
N ALA A 256 -14.16 6.60 -10.21
CA ALA A 256 -12.71 6.69 -10.47
C ALA A 256 -12.33 5.99 -11.78
N CYS A 257 -13.02 4.89 -12.11
CA CYS A 257 -12.78 4.09 -13.32
C CYS A 257 -13.79 4.39 -14.44
N HIS A 258 -15.02 4.75 -14.08
CA HIS A 258 -16.12 4.98 -15.03
C HIS A 258 -16.32 6.46 -15.40
N GLY A 259 -15.73 7.37 -14.63
CA GLY A 259 -15.94 8.81 -14.74
C GLY A 259 -17.18 9.28 -13.97
N PRO A 260 -17.42 10.61 -13.91
CA PRO A 260 -18.58 11.19 -13.25
C PRO A 260 -19.90 10.72 -13.90
N ALA A 261 -20.83 10.22 -13.10
CA ALA A 261 -22.02 9.49 -13.57
C ALA A 261 -23.35 10.26 -13.47
N GLU A 262 -23.35 11.56 -13.16
CA GLU A 262 -24.57 12.37 -13.02
C GLU A 262 -25.50 12.28 -14.23
N ASP A 263 -24.96 12.49 -15.44
CA ASP A 263 -25.74 12.38 -16.67
C ASP A 263 -26.24 10.95 -16.90
N HIS A 264 -25.38 9.96 -16.64
CA HIS A 264 -25.73 8.55 -16.78
C HIS A 264 -26.90 8.16 -15.88
N VAL A 265 -26.83 8.52 -14.59
CA VAL A 265 -27.90 8.25 -13.63
C VAL A 265 -29.16 9.01 -14.01
N ARG A 266 -29.06 10.29 -14.39
CA ARG A 266 -30.21 11.12 -14.77
C ARG A 266 -30.98 10.54 -15.96
N VAL A 267 -30.32 10.16 -17.04
CA VAL A 267 -31.00 9.62 -18.23
C VAL A 267 -31.50 8.19 -18.00
N ASN A 268 -30.73 7.37 -17.27
CA ASN A 268 -31.08 5.99 -17.01
C ASN A 268 -32.03 5.80 -15.84
N GLN A 269 -32.42 6.83 -15.09
CA GLN A 269 -33.55 6.75 -14.16
C GLN A 269 -34.87 6.44 -14.88
N ASN A 270 -35.03 6.87 -16.14
CA ASN A 270 -36.21 6.60 -16.95
C ASN A 270 -36.23 5.13 -17.46
N PRO A 271 -37.20 4.30 -17.04
CA PRO A 271 -37.29 2.90 -17.51
C PRO A 271 -37.48 2.76 -19.03
N LEU A 272 -38.19 3.69 -19.67
CA LEU A 272 -38.41 3.66 -21.13
C LEU A 272 -37.09 3.86 -21.88
N HIS A 273 -36.24 4.77 -21.41
CA HIS A 273 -34.90 4.97 -21.97
C HIS A 273 -34.07 3.68 -21.91
N ARG A 274 -34.08 2.99 -20.74
CA ARG A 274 -33.38 1.72 -20.57
C ARG A 274 -33.91 0.62 -21.49
N VAL A 275 -35.23 0.54 -21.69
CA VAL A 275 -35.83 -0.42 -22.63
C VAL A 275 -35.45 -0.10 -24.07
N MET A 276 -35.48 1.18 -24.47
CA MET A 276 -35.05 1.61 -25.80
C MET A 276 -33.57 1.31 -26.07
N LEU A 277 -32.68 1.49 -25.08
CA LEU A 277 -31.26 1.12 -25.20
C LEU A 277 -31.06 -0.39 -25.37
N ARG A 278 -31.91 -1.22 -24.74
CA ARG A 278 -31.86 -2.69 -24.91
C ARG A 278 -32.41 -3.15 -26.26
N LEU A 279 -33.41 -2.45 -26.79
CA LEU A 279 -34.05 -2.78 -28.07
C LEU A 279 -33.36 -2.16 -29.29
N GLY A 280 -32.64 -1.04 -29.09
CA GLY A 280 -31.89 -0.34 -30.12
C GLY A 280 -30.42 -0.78 -30.18
N ALA A 281 -29.79 -0.59 -31.34
CA ALA A 281 -28.36 -0.86 -31.54
C ALA A 281 -27.44 0.29 -31.06
N LYS A 282 -27.96 1.32 -30.38
CA LYS A 282 -27.15 2.45 -29.91
C LYS A 282 -26.52 2.14 -28.55
N ALA A 283 -25.19 2.12 -28.52
CA ALA A 283 -24.45 1.98 -27.28
C ALA A 283 -24.70 3.20 -26.35
N GLU A 284 -24.85 2.93 -25.06
CA GLU A 284 -24.86 3.96 -24.01
C GLU A 284 -23.52 4.73 -24.05
N SER A 285 -23.58 6.06 -24.13
CA SER A 285 -22.42 6.94 -24.29
C SER A 285 -22.23 7.92 -23.12
N THR A 286 -23.13 7.91 -22.14
CA THR A 286 -23.06 8.81 -20.97
C THR A 286 -22.07 8.35 -19.90
N ILE A 287 -21.54 7.13 -19.99
CA ILE A 287 -20.54 6.59 -19.06
C ILE A 287 -19.54 5.68 -19.77
N ILE A 288 -18.32 5.63 -19.26
CA ILE A 288 -17.25 4.81 -19.83
C ILE A 288 -17.28 3.42 -19.22
N ASN A 289 -17.07 2.40 -20.05
CA ASN A 289 -16.72 1.06 -19.59
C ASN A 289 -15.28 0.75 -20.06
N PRO A 290 -14.30 0.63 -19.14
CA PRO A 290 -12.91 0.35 -19.50
C PRO A 290 -12.74 -0.88 -20.40
N ALA A 291 -13.55 -1.93 -20.24
CA ALA A 291 -13.49 -3.14 -21.06
C ALA A 291 -13.92 -2.92 -22.53
N ARG A 292 -14.55 -1.78 -22.85
CA ARG A 292 -14.93 -1.39 -24.23
C ARG A 292 -13.94 -0.40 -24.86
N LEU A 293 -12.91 0.02 -24.12
CA LEU A 293 -11.87 0.90 -24.64
C LEU A 293 -10.78 0.09 -25.36
N THR A 294 -9.95 0.78 -26.15
CA THR A 294 -8.69 0.18 -26.62
C THR A 294 -7.80 -0.16 -25.42
N ALA A 295 -6.93 -1.17 -25.56
CA ALA A 295 -6.05 -1.58 -24.48
C ALA A 295 -5.20 -0.43 -23.90
N ALA A 296 -4.71 0.47 -24.77
CA ALA A 296 -4.02 1.69 -24.36
C ALA A 296 -4.90 2.59 -23.47
N ARG A 297 -6.10 2.97 -23.94
CA ARG A 297 -7.00 3.86 -23.19
C ARG A 297 -7.56 3.20 -21.92
N SER A 298 -7.85 1.91 -21.96
CA SER A 298 -8.25 1.16 -20.77
C SER A 298 -7.14 1.13 -19.72
N SER A 299 -5.89 0.90 -20.12
CA SER A 299 -4.77 0.80 -19.18
C SER A 299 -4.43 2.14 -18.54
N GLN A 300 -4.65 3.25 -19.27
CA GLN A 300 -4.51 4.59 -18.73
C GLN A 300 -5.50 4.91 -17.59
N VAL A 301 -6.66 4.24 -17.53
CA VAL A 301 -7.57 4.35 -16.37
C VAL A 301 -6.91 3.84 -15.10
N CYS A 302 -6.14 2.76 -15.18
CA CYS A 302 -5.36 2.20 -14.07
C CYS A 302 -4.11 3.04 -13.80
N GLY A 303 -3.43 3.48 -14.86
CA GLY A 303 -2.21 4.30 -14.82
C GLY A 303 -2.39 5.67 -14.15
N GLN A 304 -3.62 6.15 -14.02
CA GLN A 304 -3.88 7.37 -13.24
C GLN A 304 -3.46 7.23 -11.77
N CYS A 305 -3.46 6.00 -11.22
CA CYS A 305 -3.01 5.71 -9.85
C CYS A 305 -1.78 4.81 -9.85
N HIS A 306 -1.79 3.73 -10.62
CA HIS A 306 -0.71 2.73 -10.70
C HIS A 306 0.45 3.17 -11.60
N GLY A 307 0.79 4.45 -11.57
CA GLY A 307 1.77 5.04 -12.49
C GLY A 307 2.60 6.17 -11.87
N ILE A 308 3.89 6.21 -12.21
CA ILE A 308 4.80 7.28 -11.80
C ILE A 308 4.56 8.45 -12.75
N LYS A 309 3.93 9.50 -12.22
CA LYS A 309 3.36 10.58 -13.03
C LYS A 309 3.90 11.95 -12.64
N TRP A 310 3.91 12.87 -13.60
CA TRP A 310 4.28 14.26 -13.37
C TRP A 310 3.07 15.20 -13.44
N ILE A 311 2.98 16.13 -12.48
CA ILE A 311 1.91 17.13 -12.44
C ILE A 311 2.43 18.43 -13.04
N ARG A 312 2.19 18.64 -14.34
CA ARG A 312 2.69 19.83 -15.08
C ARG A 312 2.16 21.15 -14.53
N ASN A 313 0.86 21.22 -14.23
CA ASN A 313 0.21 22.42 -13.71
C ASN A 313 -0.20 22.20 -12.25
N GLN A 314 0.77 22.31 -11.35
CA GLN A 314 0.58 22.10 -9.92
C GLN A 314 -0.47 23.05 -9.31
N PRO A 315 -0.53 24.36 -9.65
CA PRO A 315 -1.60 25.24 -9.17
C PRO A 315 -3.02 24.77 -9.57
N ALA A 316 -3.21 24.32 -10.82
CA ALA A 316 -4.50 23.81 -11.26
C ALA A 316 -4.87 22.50 -10.54
N PHE A 317 -3.92 21.58 -10.38
CA PHE A 317 -4.12 20.35 -9.61
C PHE A 317 -4.51 20.65 -8.16
N LEU A 318 -3.80 21.56 -7.49
CA LEU A 318 -4.09 21.95 -6.11
C LEU A 318 -5.49 22.52 -5.95
N ARG A 319 -6.01 23.26 -6.95
CA ARG A 319 -7.34 23.86 -6.90
C ARG A 319 -8.46 22.88 -7.28
N ASP A 320 -8.29 22.17 -8.39
CA ASP A 320 -9.39 21.46 -9.07
C ASP A 320 -9.23 19.94 -9.13
N GLY A 321 -8.04 19.41 -8.80
CA GLY A 321 -7.70 18.01 -8.95
C GLY A 321 -7.12 17.65 -10.31
N PHE A 322 -7.08 16.36 -10.61
CA PHE A 322 -6.68 15.87 -11.93
C PHE A 322 -7.74 16.23 -12.99
N SER A 323 -7.28 16.68 -14.16
CA SER A 323 -8.13 16.92 -15.32
C SER A 323 -8.40 15.65 -16.13
N PHE A 324 -7.60 14.59 -15.95
CA PHE A 324 -7.84 13.28 -16.56
C PHE A 324 -9.25 12.77 -16.25
N ARG A 325 -9.90 12.17 -17.24
CA ARG A 325 -11.15 11.40 -17.08
C ARG A 325 -11.01 10.08 -17.83
N PRO A 326 -11.59 8.98 -17.32
CA PRO A 326 -11.56 7.71 -18.03
C PRO A 326 -12.00 7.84 -19.49
N GLY A 327 -11.29 7.15 -20.40
CA GLY A 327 -11.50 7.26 -21.85
C GLY A 327 -10.69 8.36 -22.54
N LEU A 328 -10.18 9.36 -21.81
CA LEU A 328 -9.26 10.37 -22.35
C LEU A 328 -7.81 9.87 -22.39
N ASP A 329 -6.93 10.68 -22.98
CA ASP A 329 -5.50 10.42 -22.97
C ASP A 329 -4.85 10.91 -21.67
N LEU A 330 -4.31 9.98 -20.87
CA LEU A 330 -3.66 10.32 -19.60
C LEU A 330 -2.46 11.25 -19.83
N ASP A 331 -1.66 11.02 -20.87
CA ASP A 331 -0.41 11.75 -21.08
C ASP A 331 -0.60 13.23 -21.43
N GLN A 332 -1.80 13.59 -21.92
CA GLN A 332 -2.15 14.99 -22.19
C GLN A 332 -2.33 15.81 -20.91
N SER A 333 -2.69 15.17 -19.80
CA SER A 333 -3.03 15.83 -18.54
C SER A 333 -2.03 15.55 -17.42
N THR A 334 -1.51 14.33 -17.35
CA THR A 334 -0.68 13.82 -16.27
C THR A 334 0.29 12.80 -16.86
N PRO A 335 1.33 13.27 -17.58
CA PRO A 335 2.25 12.40 -18.30
C PRO A 335 2.97 11.44 -17.36
N ILE A 336 3.14 10.21 -17.83
CA ILE A 336 3.88 9.17 -17.14
C ILE A 336 5.38 9.33 -17.41
N ILE A 337 6.17 9.19 -16.35
CA ILE A 337 7.62 9.22 -16.40
C ILE A 337 8.11 7.89 -16.95
N ARG A 338 8.85 7.89 -18.06
CA ARG A 338 9.39 6.67 -18.67
C ARG A 338 10.89 6.80 -18.88
N PRO A 339 11.74 6.23 -18.01
CA PRO A 339 13.19 6.40 -18.11
C PRO A 339 13.77 5.82 -19.41
N SER A 340 13.18 4.73 -19.90
CA SER A 340 13.49 4.10 -21.19
C SER A 340 13.23 4.99 -22.42
N ARG A 341 12.53 6.12 -22.24
CA ARG A 341 12.13 7.08 -23.29
C ARG A 341 12.45 8.52 -22.87
N LEU A 342 13.50 8.77 -22.09
CA LEU A 342 13.82 10.12 -21.58
C LEU A 342 14.03 11.15 -22.68
N GLU A 343 14.63 10.76 -23.81
CA GLU A 343 14.83 11.65 -24.96
C GLU A 343 13.51 12.20 -25.52
N GLN A 344 12.41 11.46 -25.36
CA GLN A 344 11.06 11.87 -25.76
C GLN A 344 10.35 12.70 -24.68
N GLN A 345 11.00 12.91 -23.53
CA GLN A 345 10.51 13.67 -22.38
C GLN A 345 11.52 14.77 -21.97
N PRO A 346 11.89 15.70 -22.86
CA PRO A 346 12.89 16.74 -22.55
C PRO A 346 12.48 17.64 -21.38
N TRP A 347 11.18 17.73 -21.10
CA TRP A 347 10.61 18.45 -19.96
C TRP A 347 11.03 17.85 -18.59
N LEU A 348 11.55 16.63 -18.54
CA LEU A 348 12.05 16.00 -17.31
C LEU A 348 13.49 16.37 -16.95
N HIS A 349 14.32 16.84 -17.91
CA HIS A 349 15.75 17.07 -17.64
C HIS A 349 15.99 18.07 -16.49
N GLY A 350 15.25 19.18 -16.46
CA GLY A 350 15.33 20.18 -15.39
C GLY A 350 14.90 19.62 -14.03
N PRO A 351 13.68 19.08 -13.89
CA PRO A 351 13.22 18.44 -12.67
C PRO A 351 14.13 17.32 -12.13
N LEU A 352 14.62 16.43 -13.00
CA LEU A 352 15.50 15.33 -12.60
C LEU A 352 16.86 15.84 -12.11
N LYS A 353 17.35 16.98 -12.63
CA LYS A 353 18.56 17.62 -12.09
C LYS A 353 18.33 18.14 -10.66
N ALA A 354 17.13 18.63 -10.34
CA ALA A 354 16.78 19.08 -9.00
C ALA A 354 16.51 17.90 -8.02
N GLN A 355 16.18 16.72 -8.55
CA GLN A 355 15.90 15.50 -7.78
C GLN A 355 16.77 14.36 -8.31
N ALA A 356 18.08 14.47 -8.13
CA ALA A 356 19.07 13.60 -8.78
C ALA A 356 18.86 12.10 -8.49
N ASN A 357 18.28 11.75 -7.33
CA ASN A 357 18.03 10.35 -6.93
C ASN A 357 16.66 9.81 -7.38
N PHE A 358 15.76 10.66 -7.89
CA PHE A 358 14.37 10.28 -8.19
C PHE A 358 14.28 9.01 -9.05
N LEU A 359 15.12 8.89 -10.08
CA LEU A 359 15.11 7.71 -10.94
C LEU A 359 15.58 6.45 -10.20
N ALA A 360 16.67 6.51 -9.44
CA ALA A 360 17.22 5.36 -8.72
C ALA A 360 16.30 4.88 -7.58
N GLU A 361 15.52 5.79 -7.00
CA GLU A 361 14.53 5.53 -5.94
C GLU A 361 13.26 4.85 -6.47
N HIS A 362 12.98 4.94 -7.78
CA HIS A 362 11.75 4.41 -8.37
C HIS A 362 11.97 3.35 -9.46
N TYR A 363 13.15 3.32 -10.07
CA TYR A 363 13.48 2.48 -11.21
C TYR A 363 14.86 1.83 -11.07
N TRP A 364 15.02 0.70 -11.73
CA TRP A 364 16.32 0.19 -12.11
C TRP A 364 16.90 1.04 -13.26
N SER A 365 18.21 0.94 -13.51
CA SER A 365 18.89 1.79 -14.50
C SER A 365 18.43 1.58 -15.95
N ASP A 366 17.73 0.47 -16.25
CA ASP A 366 17.09 0.21 -17.55
C ASP A 366 15.64 0.74 -17.67
N GLY A 367 15.18 1.49 -16.66
CA GLY A 367 13.84 2.04 -16.59
C GLY A 367 12.76 1.06 -16.14
N GLU A 368 13.12 -0.16 -15.76
CA GLU A 368 12.22 -1.06 -15.05
C GLU A 368 11.77 -0.45 -13.72
N VAL A 369 10.51 -0.63 -13.36
CA VAL A 369 9.99 -0.21 -12.06
C VAL A 369 10.65 -0.98 -10.92
N ARG A 370 11.01 -0.27 -9.85
CA ARG A 370 11.62 -0.83 -8.65
C ARG A 370 10.69 -0.82 -7.44
N VAL A 371 9.62 -0.02 -7.49
CA VAL A 371 8.67 0.20 -6.39
C VAL A 371 7.23 -0.14 -6.77
N SER A 372 6.45 -0.65 -5.82
CA SER A 372 5.08 -1.10 -6.08
C SER A 372 4.09 0.03 -6.36
N GLY A 373 2.89 -0.34 -6.84
CA GLY A 373 1.83 0.61 -7.15
C GLY A 373 2.15 1.45 -8.37
N ARG A 374 3.05 0.98 -9.25
CA ARG A 374 3.55 1.63 -10.48
C ARG A 374 3.55 0.67 -11.68
N GLU A 375 2.71 -0.36 -11.63
CA GLU A 375 2.65 -1.46 -12.59
C GLU A 375 2.37 -0.98 -14.02
N PHE A 376 1.66 0.14 -14.18
CA PHE A 376 1.38 0.73 -15.49
C PHE A 376 2.67 1.08 -16.24
N ASN A 377 3.70 1.59 -15.55
CA ASN A 377 4.98 1.94 -16.16
C ASN A 377 5.66 0.71 -16.78
N GLY A 378 5.63 -0.44 -16.09
CA GLY A 378 6.16 -1.70 -16.62
C GLY A 378 5.33 -2.21 -17.80
N LEU A 379 3.99 -2.15 -17.69
CA LEU A 379 3.08 -2.58 -18.76
C LEU A 379 3.34 -1.81 -20.06
N VAL A 380 3.39 -0.47 -20.01
CA VAL A 380 3.54 0.35 -21.23
C VAL A 380 4.91 0.23 -21.90
N ASP A 381 5.91 -0.28 -21.17
CA ASP A 381 7.24 -0.60 -21.68
C ASP A 381 7.37 -2.05 -22.16
N SER A 382 6.30 -2.85 -22.07
CA SER A 382 6.26 -4.24 -22.54
C SER A 382 5.93 -4.32 -24.03
N ALA A 383 6.61 -5.20 -24.76
CA ALA A 383 6.28 -5.49 -26.16
C ALA A 383 4.84 -6.00 -26.33
N CYS A 384 4.31 -6.73 -25.33
CA CYS A 384 2.93 -7.19 -25.32
C CYS A 384 1.92 -6.03 -25.36
N HIS A 385 2.22 -4.90 -24.71
CA HIS A 385 1.38 -3.71 -24.76
C HIS A 385 1.63 -2.92 -26.04
N GLU A 386 2.90 -2.60 -26.34
CA GLU A 386 3.27 -1.74 -27.48
C GLU A 386 2.86 -2.34 -28.83
N LYS A 387 2.86 -3.67 -28.96
CA LYS A 387 2.63 -4.38 -30.24
C LYS A 387 1.47 -5.37 -30.21
N GLY A 388 1.12 -5.89 -29.02
CA GLY A 388 0.17 -7.00 -28.87
C GLY A 388 -1.22 -6.61 -28.36
N GLY A 389 -1.45 -5.33 -28.04
CA GLY A 389 -2.74 -4.88 -27.51
C GLY A 389 -3.08 -5.39 -26.11
N LEU A 390 -2.08 -5.81 -25.32
CA LEU A 390 -2.27 -6.18 -23.92
C LEU A 390 -2.69 -4.94 -23.10
N GLY A 391 -3.69 -5.07 -22.24
CA GLY A 391 -4.05 -4.04 -21.25
C GLY A 391 -4.27 -4.62 -19.86
N CYS A 392 -4.49 -3.76 -18.86
CA CYS A 392 -4.71 -4.20 -17.48
C CYS A 392 -5.90 -5.17 -17.37
N VAL A 393 -7.03 -4.84 -18.02
CA VAL A 393 -8.26 -5.64 -18.00
C VAL A 393 -8.20 -6.89 -18.89
N THR A 394 -7.06 -7.18 -19.53
CA THR A 394 -6.83 -8.47 -20.18
C THR A 394 -6.55 -9.56 -19.14
N CYS A 395 -5.90 -9.20 -18.03
CA CYS A 395 -5.55 -10.15 -16.96
C CYS A 395 -6.32 -9.88 -15.65
N HIS A 396 -6.75 -8.64 -15.41
CA HIS A 396 -7.49 -8.26 -14.22
C HIS A 396 -8.98 -8.08 -14.51
N SER A 397 -9.81 -8.32 -13.49
CA SER A 397 -11.22 -7.95 -13.50
C SER A 397 -11.55 -7.16 -12.25
N MET A 398 -12.13 -5.97 -12.40
CA MET A 398 -12.53 -5.14 -11.27
C MET A 398 -13.84 -5.60 -10.62
N HIS A 399 -14.56 -6.52 -11.29
CA HIS A 399 -15.81 -7.09 -10.80
C HIS A 399 -15.78 -8.62 -10.92
N ASN A 400 -16.47 -9.30 -10.01
CA ASN A 400 -16.55 -10.76 -9.96
C ASN A 400 -15.19 -11.49 -9.93
N SER A 401 -14.20 -10.90 -9.27
CA SER A 401 -12.87 -11.46 -9.02
C SER A 401 -12.62 -11.65 -7.53
N ASP A 402 -11.54 -12.36 -7.20
CA ASP A 402 -10.96 -12.31 -5.85
C ASP A 402 -10.55 -10.86 -5.53
N PRO A 403 -10.86 -10.33 -4.32
CA PRO A 403 -10.44 -8.99 -3.94
C PRO A 403 -8.91 -8.82 -3.85
N ASP A 404 -8.16 -9.91 -3.63
CA ASP A 404 -6.70 -9.90 -3.67
C ASP A 404 -6.21 -10.05 -5.12
N ASP A 405 -5.29 -9.17 -5.52
CA ASP A 405 -4.80 -8.95 -6.90
C ASP A 405 -5.87 -8.62 -7.98
N GLN A 406 -7.16 -8.92 -7.75
CA GLN A 406 -8.25 -8.75 -8.70
C GLN A 406 -7.99 -9.37 -10.07
N LEU A 407 -7.35 -10.54 -10.10
CA LEU A 407 -7.15 -11.30 -11.33
C LEU A 407 -8.50 -11.76 -11.89
N ALA A 408 -8.65 -11.67 -13.20
CA ALA A 408 -9.79 -12.25 -13.88
C ALA A 408 -9.74 -13.78 -13.77
N ARG A 409 -10.90 -14.42 -13.98
CA ARG A 409 -11.03 -15.87 -13.89
C ARG A 409 -9.95 -16.57 -14.73
N ASP A 410 -9.29 -17.55 -14.11
CA ASP A 410 -8.23 -18.38 -14.71
C ASP A 410 -6.95 -17.62 -15.14
N MET A 411 -6.79 -16.34 -14.73
CA MET A 411 -5.60 -15.52 -15.02
C MET A 411 -4.49 -15.64 -13.97
N ASP A 412 -4.68 -16.46 -12.94
CA ASP A 412 -3.69 -16.85 -11.93
C ASP A 412 -2.74 -17.98 -12.41
N GLY A 413 -2.94 -18.47 -13.64
CA GLY A 413 -2.11 -19.48 -14.29
C GLY A 413 -1.62 -19.09 -15.69
N ASN A 414 -1.11 -20.07 -16.44
CA ASN A 414 -0.53 -19.85 -17.77
C ASN A 414 -1.53 -19.35 -18.82
N LEU A 415 -2.83 -19.47 -18.58
CA LEU A 415 -3.83 -18.95 -19.51
C LEU A 415 -3.70 -17.43 -19.70
N ALA A 416 -3.23 -16.70 -18.69
CA ALA A 416 -2.90 -15.27 -18.81
C ALA A 416 -1.97 -14.97 -20.00
N CYS A 417 -1.05 -15.89 -20.31
CA CYS A 417 -0.10 -15.75 -21.42
C CYS A 417 -0.55 -16.50 -22.67
N LEU A 418 -1.10 -17.71 -22.51
CA LEU A 418 -1.43 -18.62 -23.61
C LEU A 418 -2.61 -18.14 -24.48
N GLN A 419 -3.38 -17.15 -24.03
CA GLN A 419 -4.38 -16.45 -24.86
C GLN A 419 -3.77 -15.90 -26.16
N CYS A 420 -2.57 -15.33 -26.08
CA CYS A 420 -1.85 -14.80 -27.24
C CYS A 420 -0.70 -15.73 -27.68
N HIS A 421 -0.16 -16.54 -26.77
CA HIS A 421 0.98 -17.42 -27.02
C HIS A 421 0.57 -18.90 -27.15
N ALA A 422 -0.43 -19.19 -27.99
CA ALA A 422 -1.02 -20.52 -28.10
C ALA A 422 -0.02 -21.61 -28.53
N GLN A 423 1.07 -21.24 -29.21
CA GLN A 423 2.12 -22.16 -29.63
C GLN A 423 2.83 -22.90 -28.48
N TYR A 424 2.70 -22.41 -27.24
CA TYR A 424 3.32 -23.03 -26.06
C TYR A 424 2.37 -23.92 -25.26
N ARG A 425 1.09 -24.04 -25.63
CA ARG A 425 0.10 -24.84 -24.89
C ARG A 425 0.57 -26.29 -24.70
N ASP A 426 1.05 -26.90 -25.78
CA ASP A 426 1.49 -28.30 -25.79
C ASP A 426 3.02 -28.43 -25.65
N LYS A 427 3.73 -27.32 -25.46
CA LYS A 427 5.20 -27.23 -25.42
C LYS A 427 5.72 -26.60 -24.14
N LEU A 428 4.94 -26.70 -23.07
CA LEU A 428 5.25 -26.00 -21.82
C LEU A 428 6.57 -26.46 -21.21
N THR A 429 6.78 -27.78 -21.12
CA THR A 429 8.01 -28.37 -20.56
C THR A 429 9.20 -28.16 -21.48
N GLU A 430 8.99 -28.23 -22.80
CA GLU A 430 10.02 -27.97 -23.81
C GLU A 430 10.51 -26.52 -23.75
N HIS A 431 9.59 -25.57 -23.56
CA HIS A 431 9.92 -24.16 -23.47
C HIS A 431 10.48 -23.78 -22.10
N SER A 432 9.86 -24.22 -21.01
CA SER A 432 10.26 -23.83 -19.65
C SER A 432 11.43 -24.64 -19.10
N HIS A 433 11.72 -25.83 -19.66
CA HIS A 433 12.67 -26.80 -19.11
C HIS A 433 12.37 -27.26 -17.67
N HIS A 434 11.11 -27.10 -17.24
CA HIS A 434 10.61 -27.54 -15.94
C HIS A 434 9.51 -28.59 -16.12
N ALA A 435 9.23 -29.37 -15.06
CA ALA A 435 8.11 -30.30 -15.06
C ALA A 435 6.78 -29.53 -15.17
N ALA A 436 5.83 -30.03 -15.97
CA ALA A 436 4.60 -29.32 -16.35
C ALA A 436 3.79 -28.77 -15.16
N GLY A 437 3.71 -29.53 -14.06
CA GLY A 437 2.98 -29.13 -12.84
C GLY A 437 3.80 -28.31 -11.84
N SER A 438 5.07 -28.01 -12.14
CA SER A 438 5.93 -27.24 -11.25
C SER A 438 5.71 -25.73 -11.42
N THR A 439 6.03 -24.97 -10.38
CA THR A 439 5.96 -23.50 -10.44
C THR A 439 6.94 -22.91 -11.46
N GLY A 440 8.01 -23.63 -11.82
CA GLY A 440 8.94 -23.20 -12.87
C GLY A 440 8.33 -23.22 -14.28
N SER A 441 7.23 -23.95 -14.47
CA SER A 441 6.44 -23.94 -15.70
C SER A 441 5.37 -22.85 -15.73
N LEU A 442 5.28 -21.96 -14.73
CA LEU A 442 4.40 -20.81 -14.77
C LEU A 442 5.07 -19.65 -15.53
N CYS A 443 4.49 -19.22 -16.66
CA CYS A 443 5.07 -18.22 -17.56
C CYS A 443 5.47 -16.93 -16.81
N TYR A 444 4.62 -16.46 -15.90
CA TYR A 444 4.87 -15.24 -15.13
C TYR A 444 6.03 -15.36 -14.13
N ASN A 445 6.47 -16.56 -13.72
CA ASN A 445 7.60 -16.69 -12.81
C ASN A 445 8.92 -16.35 -13.49
N CYS A 446 9.01 -16.56 -14.80
CA CYS A 446 10.15 -16.17 -15.61
C CYS A 446 9.97 -14.78 -16.24
N HIS A 447 8.78 -14.50 -16.77
CA HIS A 447 8.54 -13.30 -17.58
C HIS A 447 8.02 -12.09 -16.79
N MET A 448 7.57 -12.30 -15.55
CA MET A 448 7.12 -11.26 -14.61
C MET A 448 7.68 -11.55 -13.19
N PRO A 449 9.02 -11.64 -13.04
CA PRO A 449 9.64 -12.04 -11.78
C PRO A 449 9.40 -11.01 -10.67
N HIS A 450 9.49 -11.45 -9.42
CA HIS A 450 9.33 -10.61 -8.24
C HIS A 450 10.57 -9.72 -8.03
N THR A 451 10.65 -8.61 -8.78
CA THR A 451 11.81 -7.69 -8.83
C THR A 451 11.45 -6.27 -8.38
N VAL A 452 10.22 -6.09 -7.90
CA VAL A 452 9.68 -4.82 -7.41
C VAL A 452 9.53 -4.92 -5.90
N TYR A 453 10.02 -3.93 -5.17
CA TYR A 453 9.82 -3.84 -3.73
C TYR A 453 8.52 -3.10 -3.42
N GLY A 454 7.76 -3.58 -2.43
CA GLY A 454 6.68 -2.78 -1.84
C GLY A 454 5.96 -3.50 -0.71
N LEU A 455 5.37 -2.76 0.22
CA LEU A 455 4.63 -3.29 1.37
C LEU A 455 5.45 -4.31 2.18
N MET A 456 6.76 -4.07 2.30
CA MET A 456 7.73 -4.98 2.92
C MET A 456 7.70 -6.42 2.35
N LYS A 457 7.39 -6.55 1.07
CA LYS A 457 7.43 -7.79 0.30
C LYS A 457 8.02 -7.56 -1.09
N SER A 458 8.21 -8.65 -1.83
CA SER A 458 8.50 -8.57 -3.26
C SER A 458 7.21 -8.69 -4.07
N ILE A 459 7.14 -7.95 -5.17
CA ILE A 459 6.01 -7.83 -6.09
C ILE A 459 6.50 -8.09 -7.52
N ARG A 460 5.62 -8.66 -8.35
CA ARG A 460 5.92 -8.96 -9.75
C ARG A 460 6.09 -7.68 -10.56
N THR A 461 7.13 -7.65 -11.39
CA THR A 461 7.18 -6.65 -12.45
C THR A 461 6.05 -6.89 -13.46
N HIS A 462 5.53 -5.80 -13.99
CA HIS A 462 4.60 -5.80 -15.12
C HIS A 462 5.27 -5.45 -16.46
N LYS A 463 6.61 -5.31 -16.49
CA LYS A 463 7.39 -5.32 -17.73
C LYS A 463 7.65 -6.76 -18.14
N ILE A 464 6.79 -7.26 -19.02
CA ILE A 464 6.86 -8.63 -19.53
C ILE A 464 8.06 -8.73 -20.48
N ALA A 465 9.08 -9.48 -20.08
CA ALA A 465 10.33 -9.64 -20.81
C ALA A 465 10.90 -11.06 -20.66
N SER A 466 11.81 -11.45 -21.55
CA SER A 466 12.53 -12.72 -21.40
C SER A 466 13.69 -12.58 -20.40
N PRO A 467 13.93 -13.59 -19.54
CA PRO A 467 15.08 -13.59 -18.62
C PRO A 467 16.40 -13.45 -19.36
N THR A 468 17.33 -12.68 -18.80
CA THR A 468 18.70 -12.57 -19.30
C THR A 468 19.67 -12.18 -18.20
N VAL A 469 20.86 -12.78 -18.20
CA VAL A 469 21.95 -12.42 -17.29
C VAL A 469 22.50 -11.03 -17.60
N GLN A 470 22.45 -10.59 -18.86
CA GLN A 470 22.96 -9.29 -19.28
C GLN A 470 22.28 -8.14 -18.52
N SER A 471 20.97 -8.23 -18.29
CA SER A 471 20.21 -7.23 -17.55
C SER A 471 20.68 -7.12 -16.09
N SER A 472 20.95 -8.25 -15.43
CA SER A 472 21.48 -8.26 -14.06
C SER A 472 22.86 -7.61 -13.97
N LEU A 473 23.74 -7.85 -14.95
CA LEU A 473 25.07 -7.24 -14.99
C LEU A 473 25.01 -5.72 -15.21
N GLN A 474 24.10 -5.26 -16.06
CA GLN A 474 23.98 -3.84 -16.41
C GLN A 474 23.25 -3.00 -15.34
N THR A 475 22.31 -3.62 -14.62
CA THR A 475 21.36 -2.87 -13.78
C THR A 475 21.41 -3.26 -12.31
N GLY A 476 22.09 -4.35 -11.96
CA GLY A 476 22.00 -4.98 -10.65
C GLY A 476 20.69 -5.73 -10.40
N ARG A 477 19.66 -5.59 -11.24
CA ARG A 477 18.36 -6.24 -11.03
C ARG A 477 18.49 -7.77 -11.01
N PRO A 478 17.97 -8.47 -9.99
CA PRO A 478 17.94 -9.93 -9.97
C PRO A 478 17.18 -10.52 -11.18
N ASN A 479 17.73 -11.55 -11.82
CA ASN A 479 17.05 -12.27 -12.90
C ASN A 479 16.15 -13.39 -12.34
N ALA A 480 15.14 -13.77 -13.11
CA ALA A 480 14.14 -14.75 -12.69
C ALA A 480 14.71 -16.12 -12.27
N CYS A 481 15.76 -16.60 -12.94
CA CYS A 481 16.35 -17.92 -12.65
C CYS A 481 16.97 -17.95 -11.25
N ASN A 482 17.80 -16.95 -10.94
CA ASN A 482 18.47 -16.85 -9.64
C ASN A 482 17.56 -16.33 -8.51
N LEU A 483 16.27 -16.09 -8.78
CA LEU A 483 15.25 -15.84 -7.76
C LEU A 483 14.58 -17.13 -7.27
N CYS A 484 14.67 -18.24 -8.04
CA CYS A 484 14.30 -19.59 -7.56
C CYS A 484 15.55 -20.40 -7.21
N HIS A 485 16.52 -20.46 -8.12
CA HIS A 485 17.79 -21.15 -7.97
C HIS A 485 18.79 -20.27 -7.22
N LEU A 486 18.44 -19.97 -5.96
CA LEU A 486 19.24 -19.12 -5.08
C LEU A 486 20.65 -19.66 -4.89
N ASP A 487 20.86 -20.96 -5.06
CA ASP A 487 22.14 -21.65 -4.89
C ASP A 487 23.06 -21.60 -6.11
N GLN A 488 22.62 -20.97 -7.20
CA GLN A 488 23.32 -20.97 -8.48
C GLN A 488 23.97 -19.62 -8.80
N THR A 489 25.04 -19.67 -9.59
CA THR A 489 25.82 -18.50 -10.02
C THR A 489 25.16 -17.83 -11.24
N LEU A 490 25.65 -16.64 -11.63
CA LEU A 490 25.23 -16.05 -12.90
C LEU A 490 25.80 -16.82 -14.10
N ALA A 491 26.98 -17.44 -13.95
CA ALA A 491 27.53 -18.31 -14.99
C ALA A 491 26.64 -19.51 -15.27
N TRP A 492 26.11 -20.16 -14.22
CA TRP A 492 25.14 -21.24 -14.36
C TRP A 492 23.93 -20.80 -15.19
N THR A 493 23.34 -19.65 -14.85
CA THR A 493 22.20 -19.10 -15.59
C THR A 493 22.57 -18.77 -17.03
N ALA A 494 23.73 -18.18 -17.27
CA ALA A 494 24.20 -17.81 -18.60
C ALA A 494 24.38 -19.05 -19.50
N THR A 495 24.97 -20.12 -18.98
CA THR A 495 25.14 -21.40 -19.70
C THR A 495 23.79 -21.95 -20.14
N TYR A 496 22.83 -22.09 -19.22
CA TYR A 496 21.52 -22.65 -19.57
C TYR A 496 20.72 -21.76 -20.52
N LEU A 497 20.76 -20.43 -20.36
CA LEU A 497 20.13 -19.52 -21.31
C LEU A 497 20.77 -19.59 -22.72
N HIS A 498 22.09 -19.84 -22.79
CA HIS A 498 22.79 -20.06 -24.05
C HIS A 498 22.41 -21.41 -24.69
N GLU A 499 22.41 -22.50 -23.92
CA GLU A 499 22.10 -23.84 -24.41
C GLU A 499 20.66 -23.95 -24.91
N TRP A 500 19.70 -23.43 -24.15
CA TRP A 500 18.27 -23.55 -24.42
C TRP A 500 17.76 -22.52 -25.44
N TYR A 501 18.19 -21.26 -25.31
CA TYR A 501 17.62 -20.15 -26.08
C TYR A 501 18.63 -19.42 -26.95
N ARG A 502 19.88 -19.90 -27.04
CA ARG A 502 20.93 -19.33 -27.89
C ARG A 502 21.25 -17.87 -27.56
N GLN A 503 21.05 -17.44 -26.31
CA GLN A 503 21.51 -16.13 -25.85
C GLN A 503 23.04 -16.06 -25.90
N ALA A 504 23.60 -14.87 -26.15
CA ALA A 504 25.05 -14.68 -26.09
C ALA A 504 25.56 -14.88 -24.66
N LEU A 505 26.70 -15.57 -24.50
CA LEU A 505 27.37 -15.68 -23.21
C LEU A 505 27.98 -14.32 -22.84
N PRO A 506 27.56 -13.70 -21.71
CA PRO A 506 28.13 -12.44 -21.27
C PRO A 506 29.52 -12.66 -20.67
N GLN A 507 30.31 -11.60 -20.60
CA GLN A 507 31.54 -11.60 -19.82
C GLN A 507 31.21 -11.53 -18.32
N LEU A 508 31.77 -12.43 -17.53
CA LEU A 508 31.50 -12.55 -16.10
C LEU A 508 32.78 -12.40 -15.29
N THR A 509 32.70 -11.69 -14.18
CA THR A 509 33.78 -11.65 -13.18
C THR A 509 33.91 -13.01 -12.49
N ASP A 510 35.07 -13.27 -11.88
CA ASP A 510 35.30 -14.51 -11.12
C ASP A 510 34.25 -14.71 -10.02
N GLU A 511 33.80 -13.63 -9.37
CA GLU A 511 32.75 -13.69 -8.35
C GLU A 511 31.42 -14.19 -8.94
N HIS A 512 31.01 -13.70 -10.11
CA HIS A 512 29.78 -14.15 -10.78
C HIS A 512 29.87 -15.55 -11.39
N GLN A 513 31.08 -16.06 -11.58
CA GLN A 513 31.33 -17.43 -12.00
C GLN A 513 31.31 -18.41 -10.82
N SER A 514 31.86 -18.00 -9.69
CA SER A 514 32.17 -18.89 -8.56
C SER A 514 31.21 -18.78 -7.37
N THR A 515 30.49 -17.67 -7.22
CA THR A 515 29.60 -17.41 -6.08
C THR A 515 28.14 -17.31 -6.53
N ALA A 516 27.23 -17.89 -5.76
CA ALA A 516 25.81 -17.84 -6.05
C ALA A 516 25.32 -16.39 -6.10
N ALA A 517 24.48 -16.06 -7.08
CA ALA A 517 24.07 -14.68 -7.30
C ALA A 517 23.29 -14.11 -6.11
N SER A 518 22.46 -14.94 -5.46
CA SER A 518 21.72 -14.56 -4.25
C SER A 518 22.64 -14.25 -3.06
N VAL A 519 23.76 -14.96 -2.93
CA VAL A 519 24.77 -14.72 -1.88
C VAL A 519 25.45 -13.38 -2.10
N LEU A 520 25.80 -13.06 -3.36
CA LEU A 520 26.36 -11.75 -3.71
C LEU A 520 25.35 -10.63 -3.40
N TRP A 521 24.09 -10.76 -3.81
CA TRP A 521 23.07 -9.76 -3.54
C TRP A 521 22.75 -9.61 -2.05
N ALA A 522 22.76 -10.70 -1.26
CA ALA A 522 22.50 -10.64 0.17
C ALA A 522 23.66 -9.98 0.97
N LEU A 523 24.90 -10.20 0.57
CA LEU A 523 26.08 -9.69 1.29
C LEU A 523 26.54 -8.32 0.77
N LYS A 524 26.62 -8.18 -0.56
CA LYS A 524 27.18 -7.02 -1.26
C LYS A 524 26.14 -6.10 -1.87
N GLY A 525 24.97 -6.62 -2.21
CA GLY A 525 23.95 -5.84 -2.90
C GLY A 525 23.43 -4.68 -2.06
N ASP A 526 22.80 -3.72 -2.74
CA ASP A 526 22.13 -2.60 -2.09
C ASP A 526 20.92 -3.07 -1.24
N ALA A 527 20.37 -2.18 -0.41
CA ALA A 527 19.29 -2.57 0.51
C ALA A 527 18.04 -3.13 -0.20
N GLY A 528 17.76 -2.74 -1.44
CA GLY A 528 16.63 -3.20 -2.24
C GLY A 528 16.87 -4.61 -2.76
N GLN A 529 18.08 -4.89 -3.26
CA GLN A 529 18.51 -6.24 -3.60
C GLN A 529 18.46 -7.15 -2.37
N ARG A 530 18.97 -6.70 -1.21
CA ARG A 530 18.92 -7.45 0.05
C ARG A 530 17.48 -7.74 0.48
N ALA A 531 16.58 -6.77 0.39
CA ALA A 531 15.15 -6.97 0.68
C ALA A 531 14.50 -8.00 -0.25
N LEU A 532 14.76 -7.90 -1.56
CA LEU A 532 14.22 -8.84 -2.56
C LEU A 532 14.73 -10.26 -2.31
N ILE A 533 16.03 -10.44 -2.07
CA ILE A 533 16.62 -11.76 -1.85
C ILE A 533 16.21 -12.34 -0.49
N ALA A 534 16.17 -11.55 0.57
CA ALA A 534 15.63 -12.00 1.85
C ALA A 534 14.20 -12.53 1.70
N TRP A 535 13.36 -11.87 0.90
CA TRP A 535 12.01 -12.35 0.63
C TRP A 535 12.02 -13.69 -0.13
N HIS A 536 12.85 -13.83 -1.17
CA HIS A 536 12.94 -15.07 -1.95
C HIS A 536 13.48 -16.24 -1.14
N MET A 537 14.38 -16.01 -0.18
CA MET A 537 14.84 -17.06 0.75
C MET A 537 13.70 -17.63 1.61
N GLY A 538 12.60 -16.89 1.78
CA GLY A 538 11.37 -17.37 2.42
C GLY A 538 10.28 -17.81 1.45
N TRP A 539 10.49 -17.72 0.14
CA TRP A 539 9.49 -18.05 -0.88
C TRP A 539 9.54 -19.55 -1.19
N GLU A 540 8.39 -20.22 -1.10
CA GLU A 540 8.32 -21.68 -1.19
C GLU A 540 8.91 -22.25 -2.49
N PRO A 541 8.59 -21.72 -3.69
CA PRO A 541 9.22 -22.14 -4.94
C PRO A 541 10.75 -22.06 -4.95
N ALA A 542 11.32 -21.02 -4.34
CA ALA A 542 12.77 -20.88 -4.27
C ALA A 542 13.37 -21.90 -3.31
N LYS A 543 12.79 -22.09 -2.12
CA LYS A 543 13.23 -23.12 -1.17
C LYS A 543 13.20 -24.53 -1.78
N LEU A 544 12.16 -24.85 -2.54
CA LEU A 544 12.06 -26.14 -3.24
C LEU A 544 13.12 -26.29 -4.34
N ALA A 545 13.44 -25.23 -5.07
CA ALA A 545 14.43 -25.26 -6.15
C ALA A 545 15.89 -25.26 -5.64
N SER A 546 16.19 -24.48 -4.61
CA SER A 546 17.55 -24.28 -4.09
C SER A 546 17.90 -25.13 -2.88
N GLY A 547 16.90 -25.72 -2.20
CA GLY A 547 17.03 -26.19 -0.83
C GLY A 547 17.09 -25.03 0.17
N ASP A 548 16.80 -25.32 1.43
CA ASP A 548 16.62 -24.32 2.50
C ASP A 548 17.67 -24.38 3.62
N ALA A 549 18.35 -25.53 3.77
CA ALA A 549 19.32 -25.78 4.84
C ALA A 549 20.55 -24.86 4.86
N TRP A 550 20.81 -24.09 3.81
CA TRP A 550 21.94 -23.17 3.70
C TRP A 550 21.54 -21.69 3.86
N LEU A 551 20.24 -21.38 3.95
CA LEU A 551 19.73 -20.00 3.90
C LEU A 551 19.91 -19.23 5.22
N ALA A 552 19.88 -19.94 6.35
CA ALA A 552 19.82 -19.32 7.68
C ALA A 552 21.01 -18.38 7.99
N PRO A 553 22.28 -18.66 7.65
CA PRO A 553 23.39 -17.74 7.91
C PRO A 553 23.23 -16.37 7.24
N TYR A 554 22.65 -16.35 6.04
CA TYR A 554 22.42 -15.12 5.28
C TYR A 554 21.27 -14.32 5.86
N LEU A 555 20.14 -14.99 6.14
CA LEU A 555 19.00 -14.37 6.82
C LEU A 555 19.37 -13.84 8.21
N ALA A 556 20.17 -14.60 8.97
CA ALA A 556 20.71 -14.18 10.25
C ALA A 556 21.55 -12.90 10.11
N GLN A 557 22.46 -12.85 9.13
CA GLN A 557 23.25 -11.64 8.86
C GLN A 557 22.36 -10.42 8.56
N LEU A 558 21.26 -10.62 7.84
CA LEU A 558 20.32 -9.55 7.50
C LEU A 558 19.40 -9.14 8.66
N LEU A 559 19.34 -9.89 9.78
CA LEU A 559 18.71 -9.43 11.02
C LEU A 559 19.44 -8.22 11.64
N ALA A 560 20.70 -7.99 11.27
CA ALA A 560 21.48 -6.82 11.71
C ALA A 560 21.51 -5.70 10.65
N ASP A 561 20.80 -5.82 9.53
CA ASP A 561 20.85 -4.84 8.45
C ASP A 561 20.48 -3.42 8.92
N PRO A 562 21.08 -2.34 8.38
CA PRO A 562 20.69 -0.98 8.74
C PRO A 562 19.22 -0.66 8.46
N TYR A 563 18.60 -1.31 7.46
CA TYR A 563 17.23 -1.03 7.04
C TYR A 563 16.20 -1.91 7.76
N SER A 564 15.23 -1.28 8.42
CA SER A 564 14.19 -1.96 9.21
C SER A 564 13.37 -2.96 8.41
N THR A 565 13.08 -2.65 7.15
CA THR A 565 12.32 -3.54 6.26
C THR A 565 13.11 -4.77 5.81
N VAL A 566 14.42 -4.64 5.57
CA VAL A 566 15.31 -5.79 5.31
C VAL A 566 15.32 -6.73 6.50
N ARG A 567 15.41 -6.19 7.72
CA ARG A 567 15.36 -6.96 8.97
C ARG A 567 14.03 -7.68 9.15
N TYR A 568 12.92 -6.97 8.92
CA TYR A 568 11.57 -7.51 8.99
C TYR A 568 11.36 -8.68 8.02
N ILE A 569 11.71 -8.48 6.74
CA ILE A 569 11.60 -9.51 5.70
C ILE A 569 12.46 -10.71 6.07
N SER A 570 13.70 -10.47 6.51
CA SER A 570 14.64 -11.53 6.87
C SER A 570 14.14 -12.38 8.02
N HIS A 571 13.54 -11.76 9.05
CA HIS A 571 12.92 -12.51 10.14
C HIS A 571 11.74 -13.34 9.68
N ARG A 572 10.84 -12.80 8.85
CA ARG A 572 9.72 -13.57 8.30
C ARG A 572 10.17 -14.75 7.46
N SER A 573 11.20 -14.57 6.63
CA SER A 573 11.78 -15.64 5.83
C SER A 573 12.51 -16.67 6.69
N LEU A 574 13.21 -16.22 7.74
CA LEU A 574 13.88 -17.11 8.69
C LEU A 574 12.86 -18.02 9.39
N ARG A 575 11.73 -17.48 9.84
CA ARG A 575 10.63 -18.27 10.45
C ARG A 575 9.97 -19.29 9.51
N ARG A 576 10.27 -19.26 8.20
CA ARG A 576 9.83 -20.28 7.23
C ARG A 576 10.82 -21.43 7.07
N LEU A 577 11.92 -21.41 7.81
CA LEU A 577 12.84 -22.53 7.94
C LEU A 577 12.42 -23.41 9.13
N PRO A 578 12.51 -24.75 9.04
CA PRO A 578 12.00 -25.66 10.07
C PRO A 578 12.47 -25.35 11.50
N ASP A 579 13.74 -24.96 11.66
CA ASP A 579 14.38 -24.75 12.97
C ASP A 579 14.11 -23.38 13.61
N PHE A 580 13.44 -22.49 12.88
CA PHE A 580 13.33 -21.07 13.23
C PHE A 580 11.88 -20.60 13.33
N THR A 581 10.91 -21.51 13.23
CA THR A 581 9.47 -21.21 13.21
C THR A 581 9.03 -20.29 14.34
N GLU A 582 9.61 -20.43 15.53
CA GLU A 582 9.34 -19.61 16.71
C GLU A 582 10.51 -18.70 17.11
N PHE A 583 11.40 -18.35 16.16
CA PHE A 583 12.57 -17.54 16.46
C PHE A 583 12.17 -16.13 16.94
N PRO A 584 12.52 -15.72 18.18
CA PRO A 584 12.12 -14.44 18.74
C PRO A 584 12.98 -13.32 18.19
N TYR A 585 12.34 -12.28 17.67
CA TYR A 585 13.02 -11.12 17.11
C TYR A 585 12.09 -9.91 17.04
N ASP A 586 12.65 -8.73 17.26
CA ASP A 586 11.98 -7.47 16.98
C ASP A 586 12.84 -6.62 16.04
N PHE A 587 12.28 -6.30 14.87
CA PHE A 587 13.02 -5.65 13.80
C PHE A 587 13.29 -4.16 14.05
N VAL A 588 12.66 -3.55 15.05
CA VAL A 588 12.91 -2.17 15.49
C VAL A 588 13.72 -2.10 16.79
N ALA A 589 14.20 -3.24 17.30
CA ALA A 589 15.00 -3.28 18.51
C ALA A 589 16.34 -2.53 18.35
N ALA A 590 16.94 -2.20 19.49
CA ALA A 590 18.26 -1.58 19.54
C ALA A 590 19.31 -2.46 18.84
N GLU A 591 20.36 -1.82 18.31
CA GLU A 591 21.41 -2.52 17.55
C GLU A 591 22.05 -3.68 18.32
N ALA A 592 22.31 -3.52 19.61
CA ALA A 592 22.86 -4.57 20.46
C ALA A 592 21.95 -5.82 20.52
N ASP A 593 20.63 -5.64 20.65
CA ASP A 593 19.68 -6.75 20.70
C ASP A 593 19.57 -7.47 19.35
N ARG A 594 19.63 -6.70 18.26
CA ARG A 594 19.64 -7.23 16.89
C ARG A 594 20.90 -8.04 16.62
N GLU A 595 22.05 -7.57 17.07
CA GLU A 595 23.33 -8.29 16.93
C GLU A 595 23.34 -9.57 17.76
N GLN A 596 22.80 -9.54 18.99
CA GLN A 596 22.62 -10.76 19.77
C GLN A 596 21.68 -11.75 19.08
N ALA A 597 20.59 -11.30 18.46
CA ALA A 597 19.70 -12.16 17.70
C ALA A 597 20.40 -12.80 16.50
N ARG A 598 21.20 -12.03 15.74
CA ARG A 598 22.04 -12.56 14.66
C ARG A 598 22.94 -13.69 15.15
N LEU A 599 23.66 -13.48 16.25
CA LEU A 599 24.55 -14.49 16.84
C LEU A 599 23.78 -15.74 17.31
N ARG A 600 22.61 -15.58 17.94
CA ARG A 600 21.74 -16.70 18.32
C ARG A 600 21.31 -17.52 17.11
N ALA A 601 20.88 -16.87 16.03
CA ALA A 601 20.47 -17.55 14.80
C ALA A 601 21.62 -18.33 14.15
N LEU A 602 22.83 -17.76 14.12
CA LEU A 602 24.03 -18.43 13.62
C LEU A 602 24.41 -19.65 14.48
N ASN A 603 24.37 -19.51 15.82
CA ASN A 603 24.67 -20.62 16.73
C ASN A 603 23.66 -21.77 16.59
N LEU A 604 22.36 -21.46 16.46
CA LEU A 604 21.32 -22.45 16.19
C LEU A 604 21.58 -23.19 14.88
N TRP A 605 21.99 -22.48 13.83
CA TRP A 605 22.34 -23.10 12.56
C TRP A 605 23.56 -24.02 12.66
N THR A 606 24.64 -23.58 13.33
CA THR A 606 25.88 -24.35 13.46
C THR A 606 25.73 -25.59 14.35
N ALA A 607 24.84 -25.56 15.34
CA ALA A 607 24.63 -26.67 16.28
C ALA A 607 23.98 -27.92 15.64
N GLN A 608 23.59 -27.86 14.36
CA GLN A 608 22.83 -28.91 13.71
C GLN A 608 23.69 -29.75 12.77
N GLU A 609 23.59 -31.08 12.90
CA GLU A 609 24.12 -32.01 11.91
C GLU A 609 23.27 -31.94 10.64
N ARG A 610 23.73 -31.18 9.64
CA ARG A 610 22.98 -30.98 8.39
C ARG A 610 23.58 -31.77 7.24
N THR A 611 22.77 -32.62 6.60
CA THR A 611 23.00 -33.13 5.23
C THR A 611 22.65 -32.07 4.17
N ALA A 612 23.03 -30.81 4.42
CA ALA A 612 22.65 -29.66 3.59
C ALA A 612 23.26 -29.72 2.19
N ARG A 613 22.64 -28.99 1.25
CA ARG A 613 23.29 -28.60 0.00
C ARG A 613 24.52 -27.74 0.35
N ARG A 614 25.71 -28.25 0.06
CA ARG A 614 27.01 -27.59 0.30
C ARG A 614 27.62 -27.17 -1.03
N GLY A 615 28.52 -26.20 -1.02
CA GLY A 615 29.20 -25.78 -2.23
C GLY A 615 30.01 -24.52 -2.03
N ASN A 616 31.12 -24.40 -2.77
CA ASN A 616 31.95 -23.21 -2.75
C ASN A 616 31.16 -21.96 -3.15
N GLN A 617 30.19 -22.11 -4.06
CA GLN A 617 29.31 -21.03 -4.47
C GLN A 617 28.37 -20.54 -3.38
N LEU A 618 28.09 -21.38 -2.39
CA LEU A 618 27.32 -21.06 -1.19
C LEU A 618 28.20 -20.64 -0.03
N LEU A 619 29.52 -20.49 -0.23
CA LEU A 619 30.49 -20.22 0.84
C LEU A 619 30.39 -21.21 2.02
N ILE A 620 29.93 -22.43 1.78
CA ILE A 620 29.83 -23.49 2.80
C ILE A 620 30.84 -24.56 2.43
N ALA A 621 31.79 -24.80 3.33
CA ALA A 621 32.84 -25.79 3.19
C ALA A 621 32.27 -27.23 3.25
N PRO A 622 33.03 -28.23 2.79
CA PRO A 622 32.57 -29.63 2.80
C PRO A 622 32.24 -30.16 4.20
N ASP A 623 32.79 -29.57 5.27
CA ASP A 623 32.49 -29.90 6.66
C ASP A 623 31.20 -29.23 7.19
N GLY A 624 30.52 -28.43 6.35
CA GLY A 624 29.30 -27.70 6.70
C GLY A 624 29.55 -26.32 7.33
N THR A 625 30.80 -25.91 7.53
CA THR A 625 31.13 -24.61 8.11
C THR A 625 31.07 -23.49 7.07
N LEU A 626 30.74 -22.29 7.50
CA LEU A 626 30.77 -21.10 6.66
C LEU A 626 32.22 -20.66 6.41
N ARG A 627 32.58 -20.38 5.17
CA ARG A 627 33.87 -19.80 4.76
C ARG A 627 33.94 -18.33 5.20
N ARG A 628 34.20 -18.12 6.49
CA ARG A 628 34.13 -16.81 7.17
C ARG A 628 34.92 -15.70 6.48
N GLU A 629 36.17 -15.97 6.09
CA GLU A 629 37.01 -14.95 5.44
C GLU A 629 36.38 -14.43 4.14
N THR A 630 35.87 -15.32 3.28
CA THR A 630 35.20 -14.91 2.04
C THR A 630 33.88 -14.21 2.33
N PHE A 631 33.12 -14.69 3.32
CA PHE A 631 31.87 -14.07 3.74
C PHE A 631 32.08 -12.63 4.24
N GLU A 632 33.06 -12.42 5.12
CA GLU A 632 33.41 -11.11 5.69
C GLU A 632 33.98 -10.17 4.63
N ARG A 633 34.80 -10.68 3.70
CA ARG A 633 35.29 -9.90 2.55
C ARG A 633 34.15 -9.43 1.65
N LEU A 634 33.17 -10.29 1.37
CA LEU A 634 32.01 -9.87 0.57
C LEU A 634 31.18 -8.85 1.36
N LEU A 635 30.94 -9.09 2.65
CA LEU A 635 30.18 -8.17 3.49
C LEU A 635 30.83 -6.78 3.59
N SER A 636 32.17 -6.67 3.63
CA SER A 636 32.87 -5.39 3.66
C SER A 636 32.81 -4.60 2.33
N GLN A 637 32.36 -5.25 1.26
CA GLN A 637 32.13 -4.65 -0.06
C GLN A 637 30.64 -4.34 -0.30
N ARG A 638 29.85 -4.30 0.77
CA ARG A 638 28.43 -3.97 0.70
C ARG A 638 28.20 -2.59 0.12
N ASP A 639 27.24 -2.53 -0.78
CA ASP A 639 26.69 -1.27 -1.26
C ASP A 639 25.75 -0.69 -0.20
N ASP A 640 26.30 0.27 0.56
CA ASP A 640 25.61 1.04 1.59
C ASP A 640 25.23 2.44 1.11
N HIS A 641 25.05 2.63 -0.21
CA HIS A 641 24.47 3.88 -0.72
C HIS A 641 23.09 4.12 -0.09
N SER A 642 22.81 5.40 0.21
CA SER A 642 21.52 5.82 0.74
C SER A 642 20.42 5.51 -0.27
N MET A 643 19.37 4.84 0.20
CA MET A 643 18.25 4.42 -0.64
C MET A 643 16.92 4.67 0.07
N ASP A 644 15.97 5.16 -0.70
CA ASP A 644 14.62 5.52 -0.28
C ASP A 644 13.65 5.07 -1.37
N LEU A 645 13.16 3.84 -1.29
CA LEU A 645 12.20 3.31 -2.25
C LEU A 645 10.82 3.87 -1.94
N GLN A 646 10.46 4.96 -2.63
CA GLN A 646 9.24 5.71 -2.41
C GLN A 646 8.03 5.05 -3.11
N GLU A 647 7.24 4.33 -2.31
CA GLU A 647 5.98 3.67 -2.71
C GLU A 647 4.80 4.63 -2.94
#